data_AF-A0AAN7S6Z4-F1
#
_entry.id   AF-A0AAN7S6Z4-F1
#
_cell.length_a   1.000
_cell.length_b   1.000
_cell.length_c   1.000
_cell.angle_alpha   90.00
_cell.angle_beta   90.00
_cell.angle_gamma   90.00
#
_symmetry.space_group_name_H-M   'P 1'
#
loop_
_entity.id
_entity.type
_entity.pdbx_description
1 polymer ?
#
loop_
_entity_poly.entity_id
_entity_poly.type
_entity_poly.pdbx_seq_one_letter_code
_entity_poly.pdbx_strand_id
1 'polypeptide(L)'
;MEAIMLDRAVARAGELTSRSDTLTVVTADHSHVFTFGGNTLRGTSIFGLAPKKAKDKRAYTSILYGNGPGYSIRDGGRPAASLPAAEDKDYRQQAAVPLETETHSGEDVVVLAQGPMAHLFHGVQEQHYIAHAMAYAACLEPYAAEPRSARVADGASDIGLPDLTMQLLAPLALCLGLWAGLSAAVIPVEEEKPSFWNKQAAAAIEASLKIQPRISEAKNLILFLGDGFGIPTITATRILKGQEQGKLGPETPLALDAFPYVALSKTYNVDRQVPDSAGTATAYLCGVKGNFQTVGLSAAARLSQCNTTAGNEVVSVLERARKAGLGGGGPHAPARRLSWGLTGGEVAGKAVGIVTTTRVQHASPSGTYAHVVNRNWYADSSMPMDARLQGCKDIAWQLVHNVDINVILGGGRKYMTPVETPDPEYPTHQTQNGIRKDGKNLINVWLEARPGARYVWNKTEMLAAAADPSVNYLMGLFEPGDMKYNLMRNTTMDPSLTEMTEAAITILSRNPNGFYLFVEDKIDHGHHDGAAHKALTEAVEFDRAIERAGALTDEAQTLTVVTADHSHVFSFGGYTLRGSSIFGLAPSEATDHKNYTSILYGNGPGYPGANRPNVDEHTAKKYDYLQQAAVPLVSETHGGEDVAILAKGPMAHLFHGVQEQTYVAHAMAYAACLEPYTTCHQRDSAPGTHATPLALLLPTLLLPLFH
;
A
#
# COMPACT_ATOMS: atom_id res chain seq x y z
N MET A 1 -14.09 -25.50 2.46
CA MET A 1 -13.44 -26.81 2.30
C MET A 1 -12.79 -26.96 0.93
N GLU A 2 -13.45 -26.55 -0.16
CA GLU A 2 -12.93 -26.66 -1.53
C GLU A 2 -11.63 -25.88 -1.76
N ALA A 3 -11.52 -24.63 -1.27
CA ALA A 3 -10.27 -23.85 -1.35
C ALA A 3 -9.07 -24.56 -0.69
N ILE A 4 -9.29 -25.26 0.43
CA ILE A 4 -8.26 -26.07 1.11
C ILE A 4 -7.89 -27.29 0.25
N MET A 5 -8.85 -27.86 -0.49
CA MET A 5 -8.58 -28.96 -1.40
C MET A 5 -7.78 -28.50 -2.62
N LEU A 6 -8.02 -27.27 -3.12
CA LEU A 6 -7.20 -26.67 -4.18
C LEU A 6 -5.74 -26.51 -3.72
N ASP A 7 -5.50 -25.97 -2.53
CA ASP A 7 -4.14 -25.86 -1.96
C ASP A 7 -3.44 -27.23 -1.86
N ARG A 8 -4.16 -28.25 -1.36
CA ARG A 8 -3.66 -29.63 -1.32
C ARG A 8 -3.40 -30.20 -2.72
N ALA A 9 -4.23 -29.87 -3.71
CA ALA A 9 -4.04 -30.30 -5.09
C ALA A 9 -2.79 -29.66 -5.71
N VAL A 10 -2.55 -28.37 -5.46
CA VAL A 10 -1.33 -27.66 -5.89
C VAL A 10 -0.09 -28.29 -5.25
N ALA A 11 -0.12 -28.53 -3.93
CA ALA A 11 0.98 -29.20 -3.23
C ALA A 11 1.24 -30.60 -3.82
N ARG A 12 0.17 -31.38 -4.04
CA ARG A 12 0.28 -32.73 -4.61
C ARG A 12 0.81 -32.70 -6.05
N ALA A 13 0.40 -31.73 -6.86
CA ALA A 13 0.94 -31.56 -8.21
C ALA A 13 2.45 -31.27 -8.18
N GLY A 14 2.92 -30.46 -7.22
CA GLY A 14 4.35 -30.20 -7.03
C GLY A 14 5.17 -31.41 -6.55
N GLU A 15 4.55 -32.39 -5.90
CA GLU A 15 5.20 -33.66 -5.55
C GLU A 15 5.27 -34.65 -6.73
N LEU A 16 4.30 -34.57 -7.65
CA LEU A 16 4.16 -35.48 -8.79
C LEU A 16 4.92 -35.02 -10.03
N THR A 17 5.36 -33.76 -10.06
CA THR A 17 6.02 -33.15 -11.21
C THR A 17 7.46 -32.75 -10.89
N SER A 18 8.28 -32.60 -11.93
CA SER A 18 9.66 -32.17 -11.78
C SER A 18 9.75 -30.65 -11.87
N ARG A 19 10.35 -30.02 -10.85
CA ARG A 19 10.46 -28.54 -10.81
C ARG A 19 11.29 -27.96 -11.95
N SER A 20 12.11 -28.77 -12.62
CA SER A 20 12.97 -28.33 -13.72
C SER A 20 12.32 -28.41 -15.10
N ASP A 21 11.18 -29.10 -15.24
CA ASP A 21 10.46 -29.26 -16.52
C ASP A 21 9.00 -28.79 -16.47
N THR A 22 8.47 -28.52 -15.27
CA THR A 22 7.06 -28.21 -15.09
C THR A 22 6.87 -26.77 -14.63
N LEU A 23 6.21 -25.97 -15.47
CA LEU A 23 5.64 -24.68 -15.08
C LEU A 23 4.26 -24.93 -14.43
N THR A 24 4.11 -24.55 -13.17
CA THR A 24 2.81 -24.54 -12.47
C THR A 24 2.34 -23.12 -12.29
N VAL A 25 1.13 -22.82 -12.73
CA VAL A 25 0.47 -21.52 -12.56
C VAL A 25 -0.82 -21.73 -11.77
N VAL A 26 -1.02 -20.94 -10.72
CA VAL A 26 -2.21 -20.95 -9.85
C VAL A 26 -2.81 -19.55 -9.85
N THR A 27 -4.09 -19.45 -10.18
CA THR A 27 -4.85 -18.20 -10.22
C THR A 27 -6.31 -18.46 -9.88
N ALA A 28 -7.07 -17.40 -9.62
CA ALA A 28 -8.52 -17.42 -9.68
C ALA A 28 -9.01 -16.95 -11.06
N ASP A 29 -10.24 -17.30 -11.42
CA ASP A 29 -10.96 -16.74 -12.58
C ASP A 29 -11.55 -15.35 -12.24
N HIS A 30 -12.12 -15.19 -11.05
CA HIS A 30 -12.59 -13.93 -10.47
C HIS A 30 -12.58 -13.97 -8.94
N SER A 31 -12.86 -12.84 -8.29
CA SER A 31 -13.16 -12.75 -6.86
C SER A 31 -14.66 -12.60 -6.61
N HIS A 32 -15.10 -12.72 -5.36
CA HIS A 32 -16.50 -12.47 -4.96
C HIS A 32 -16.59 -11.21 -4.11
N VAL A 33 -17.78 -10.61 -3.95
CA VAL A 33 -18.02 -9.47 -3.03
C VAL A 33 -17.97 -9.85 -1.54
N PHE A 34 -17.07 -10.79 -1.21
CA PHE A 34 -16.76 -11.32 0.09
C PHE A 34 -15.72 -10.43 0.76
N THR A 35 -15.91 -10.14 2.04
CA THR A 35 -14.99 -9.34 2.85
C THR A 35 -14.86 -9.96 4.24
N PHE A 36 -13.74 -9.73 4.93
CA PHE A 36 -13.62 -10.10 6.34
C PHE A 36 -12.98 -8.99 7.17
N GLY A 37 -13.68 -8.59 8.24
CA GLY A 37 -13.33 -7.43 9.05
C GLY A 37 -13.67 -7.61 10.53
N GLY A 38 -14.08 -6.52 11.19
CA GLY A 38 -14.58 -6.57 12.57
C GLY A 38 -13.51 -6.48 13.66
N ASN A 39 -12.24 -6.20 13.35
CA ASN A 39 -11.11 -6.22 14.30
C ASN A 39 -10.94 -7.59 14.98
N THR A 40 -11.14 -8.68 14.23
CA THR A 40 -11.19 -10.04 14.75
C THR A 40 -9.85 -10.46 15.38
N LEU A 41 -9.90 -11.18 16.51
CA LEU A 41 -8.70 -11.62 17.25
C LEU A 41 -7.98 -12.74 16.51
N ARG A 42 -6.66 -12.84 16.64
CA ARG A 42 -5.92 -13.94 16.04
C ARG A 42 -6.29 -15.27 16.72
N GLY A 43 -6.52 -16.30 15.92
CA GLY A 43 -6.81 -17.66 16.41
C GLY A 43 -8.30 -17.94 16.66
N THR A 44 -9.18 -16.96 16.45
CA THR A 44 -10.63 -17.23 16.40
C THR A 44 -11.03 -17.82 15.05
N SER A 45 -12.13 -18.59 15.02
CA SER A 45 -12.70 -19.10 13.77
C SER A 45 -13.03 -17.93 12.82
N ILE A 46 -12.69 -18.07 11.54
CA ILE A 46 -13.05 -17.07 10.52
C ILE A 46 -14.57 -17.00 10.30
N PHE A 47 -15.28 -18.09 10.59
CA PHE A 47 -16.76 -18.15 10.62
C PHE A 47 -17.34 -17.61 11.92
N GLY A 48 -16.48 -17.17 12.85
CA GLY A 48 -16.87 -16.65 14.15
C GLY A 48 -17.51 -15.27 14.09
N LEU A 49 -17.75 -14.74 15.29
CA LEU A 49 -18.31 -13.41 15.48
C LEU A 49 -17.21 -12.37 15.64
N ALA A 50 -17.47 -11.17 15.16
CA ALA A 50 -16.65 -10.01 15.49
C ALA A 50 -16.68 -9.77 17.02
N PRO A 51 -15.55 -9.36 17.63
CA PRO A 51 -15.40 -9.24 19.08
C PRO A 51 -16.29 -8.16 19.71
N LYS A 52 -16.68 -7.13 18.93
CA LYS A 52 -17.56 -6.06 19.38
C LYS A 52 -18.92 -6.21 18.71
N LYS A 53 -19.99 -5.92 19.45
CA LYS A 53 -21.34 -5.78 18.89
C LYS A 53 -21.43 -4.52 18.03
N ALA A 54 -22.34 -4.53 17.06
CA ALA A 54 -22.59 -3.38 16.19
C ALA A 54 -23.37 -2.27 16.92
N LYS A 55 -23.62 -1.13 16.25
CA LYS A 55 -24.32 0.04 16.81
C LYS A 55 -25.73 -0.30 17.30
N ASP A 56 -26.38 -1.28 16.67
CA ASP A 56 -27.69 -1.83 17.04
C ASP A 56 -27.66 -2.80 18.23
N LYS A 57 -26.50 -2.98 18.87
CA LYS A 57 -26.24 -3.93 19.98
C LYS A 57 -26.43 -5.40 19.61
N ARG A 58 -26.49 -5.74 18.32
CA ARG A 58 -26.57 -7.12 17.81
C ARG A 58 -25.17 -7.60 17.40
N ALA A 59 -24.89 -8.89 17.61
CA ALA A 59 -23.65 -9.50 17.13
C ALA A 59 -23.66 -9.63 15.60
N TYR A 60 -22.48 -9.76 15.00
CA TYR A 60 -22.29 -9.98 13.57
C TYR A 60 -21.07 -10.85 13.32
N THR A 61 -21.01 -11.47 12.14
CA THR A 61 -19.93 -12.35 11.71
C THR A 61 -18.69 -11.55 11.28
N SER A 62 -17.52 -12.17 11.37
CA SER A 62 -16.28 -11.59 10.83
C SER A 62 -16.30 -11.52 9.30
N ILE A 63 -16.94 -12.51 8.65
CA ILE A 63 -17.20 -12.53 7.20
C ILE A 63 -18.50 -11.80 6.88
N LEU A 64 -18.47 -10.94 5.86
CA LEU A 64 -19.62 -10.16 5.37
C LEU A 64 -19.61 -10.11 3.84
N TYR A 65 -20.78 -9.92 3.24
CA TYR A 65 -20.94 -9.81 1.79
C TYR A 65 -21.52 -8.45 1.40
N GLY A 66 -21.07 -7.90 0.27
CA GLY A 66 -21.70 -6.71 -0.32
C GLY A 66 -23.14 -7.01 -0.71
N ASN A 67 -23.39 -8.10 -1.42
CA ASN A 67 -24.72 -8.52 -1.85
C ASN A 67 -24.86 -10.05 -1.81
N GLY A 68 -26.09 -10.55 -1.78
CA GLY A 68 -26.35 -11.98 -1.85
C GLY A 68 -27.50 -12.47 -0.95
N PRO A 69 -27.64 -13.81 -0.83
CA PRO A 69 -28.81 -14.43 -0.22
C PRO A 69 -28.83 -14.37 1.32
N GLY A 70 -27.78 -13.83 1.94
CA GLY A 70 -27.70 -13.62 3.39
C GLY A 70 -28.31 -12.31 3.88
N TYR A 71 -28.88 -11.49 3.00
CA TYR A 71 -29.66 -10.33 3.40
C TYR A 71 -30.93 -10.78 4.13
N SER A 72 -31.18 -10.23 5.32
CA SER A 72 -32.39 -10.54 6.09
C SER A 72 -32.77 -9.39 7.01
N ILE A 73 -34.06 -9.04 7.04
CA ILE A 73 -34.67 -8.13 8.01
C ILE A 73 -35.79 -8.89 8.73
N ARG A 74 -35.71 -8.95 10.06
CA ARG A 74 -36.72 -9.54 10.97
C ARG A 74 -36.97 -8.58 12.12
N ASP A 75 -38.23 -8.41 12.50
CA ASP A 75 -38.65 -7.54 13.60
C ASP A 75 -38.04 -6.12 13.50
N GLY A 76 -38.03 -5.56 12.29
CA GLY A 76 -37.53 -4.21 12.04
C GLY A 76 -36.00 -4.05 12.05
N GLY A 77 -35.22 -5.12 11.90
CA GLY A 77 -33.77 -5.00 11.71
C GLY A 77 -33.07 -6.30 11.31
N ARG A 78 -31.75 -6.25 11.11
CA ARG A 78 -30.97 -7.46 10.79
C ARG A 78 -30.98 -8.48 11.95
N PRO A 79 -31.13 -9.79 11.73
CA PRO A 79 -30.99 -10.78 12.80
C PRO A 79 -29.63 -10.67 13.51
N ALA A 80 -29.60 -10.96 14.81
CA ALA A 80 -28.34 -11.09 15.54
C ALA A 80 -27.67 -12.41 15.14
N ALA A 81 -26.39 -12.35 14.76
CA ALA A 81 -25.60 -13.55 14.55
C ALA A 81 -25.37 -14.28 15.88
N SER A 82 -25.19 -15.60 15.83
CA SER A 82 -24.82 -16.43 16.99
C SER A 82 -23.73 -17.41 16.56
N LEU A 83 -22.83 -17.80 17.46
CA LEU A 83 -21.75 -18.72 17.13
C LEU A 83 -22.25 -20.07 16.57
N PRO A 84 -23.22 -20.77 17.20
CA PRO A 84 -23.71 -22.04 16.66
C PRO A 84 -24.29 -21.91 15.26
N ALA A 85 -24.98 -20.79 14.97
CA ALA A 85 -25.49 -20.54 13.65
C ALA A 85 -24.37 -20.19 12.67
N ALA A 86 -23.44 -19.30 13.03
CA ALA A 86 -22.41 -18.82 12.13
C ALA A 86 -21.40 -19.90 11.70
N GLU A 87 -21.22 -20.94 12.52
CA GLU A 87 -20.39 -22.10 12.22
C GLU A 87 -21.15 -23.23 11.49
N ASP A 88 -22.48 -23.11 11.33
CA ASP A 88 -23.27 -24.04 10.55
C ASP A 88 -22.94 -23.89 9.05
N LYS A 89 -22.73 -25.00 8.36
CA LYS A 89 -22.40 -25.04 6.92
C LYS A 89 -23.48 -24.41 6.03
N ASP A 90 -24.74 -24.38 6.50
CA ASP A 90 -25.88 -23.86 5.77
C ASP A 90 -26.17 -22.39 6.14
N TYR A 91 -25.36 -21.79 7.01
CA TYR A 91 -25.48 -20.39 7.40
C TYR A 91 -25.05 -19.46 6.26
N ARG A 92 -25.94 -18.51 5.95
CA ARG A 92 -25.69 -17.44 4.98
C ARG A 92 -25.20 -16.21 5.73
N GLN A 93 -23.96 -15.80 5.47
CA GLN A 93 -23.34 -14.65 6.09
C GLN A 93 -24.05 -13.35 5.69
N GLN A 94 -24.01 -12.35 6.56
CA GLN A 94 -24.82 -11.15 6.41
C GLN A 94 -24.41 -10.37 5.15
N ALA A 95 -25.41 -9.98 4.34
CA ALA A 95 -25.21 -9.22 3.11
C ALA A 95 -25.90 -7.85 3.15
N ALA A 96 -25.35 -6.84 2.47
CA ALA A 96 -25.91 -5.48 2.46
C ALA A 96 -27.12 -5.33 1.53
N VAL A 97 -27.12 -6.04 0.40
CA VAL A 97 -28.17 -5.99 -0.62
C VAL A 97 -28.73 -7.38 -0.90
N PRO A 98 -30.08 -7.54 -1.00
CA PRO A 98 -30.68 -8.84 -1.25
C PRO A 98 -30.54 -9.28 -2.71
N LEU A 99 -29.91 -10.42 -2.94
CA LEU A 99 -29.88 -11.11 -4.22
C LEU A 99 -30.08 -12.62 -4.01
N GLU A 100 -30.51 -13.34 -5.05
CA GLU A 100 -30.62 -14.81 -5.00
C GLU A 100 -29.25 -15.49 -4.87
N THR A 101 -28.25 -14.91 -5.52
CA THR A 101 -26.83 -15.29 -5.47
C THR A 101 -25.99 -14.03 -5.28
N GLU A 102 -24.84 -14.16 -4.64
CA GLU A 102 -23.85 -13.08 -4.61
C GLU A 102 -23.25 -12.83 -6.00
N THR A 103 -22.82 -11.60 -6.25
CA THR A 103 -22.13 -11.24 -7.49
C THR A 103 -20.62 -11.44 -7.37
N HIS A 104 -19.95 -11.63 -8.50
CA HIS A 104 -18.50 -11.56 -8.56
C HIS A 104 -18.02 -10.11 -8.31
N SER A 105 -16.82 -9.98 -7.73
CA SER A 105 -16.13 -8.69 -7.62
C SER A 105 -15.27 -8.43 -8.85
N GLY A 106 -15.09 -7.16 -9.19
CA GLY A 106 -14.25 -6.74 -10.32
C GLY A 106 -12.79 -6.46 -9.96
N GLU A 107 -12.34 -6.81 -8.74
CA GLU A 107 -10.95 -6.61 -8.29
C GLU A 107 -9.94 -7.51 -9.03
N ASP A 108 -8.68 -7.11 -9.03
CA ASP A 108 -7.60 -7.91 -9.61
C ASP A 108 -7.41 -9.25 -8.85
N VAL A 109 -7.08 -10.32 -9.58
CA VAL A 109 -6.79 -11.64 -9.01
C VAL A 109 -5.30 -11.95 -9.05
N VAL A 110 -4.86 -12.76 -8.09
CA VAL A 110 -3.44 -13.09 -7.92
C VAL A 110 -3.05 -14.26 -8.82
N VAL A 111 -1.91 -14.12 -9.50
CA VAL A 111 -1.27 -15.20 -10.26
C VAL A 111 0.03 -15.61 -9.57
N LEU A 112 0.11 -16.87 -9.14
CA LEU A 112 1.31 -17.48 -8.55
C LEU A 112 1.90 -18.50 -9.52
N ALA A 113 3.19 -18.38 -9.81
CA ALA A 113 3.87 -19.30 -10.71
C ALA A 113 5.16 -19.87 -10.11
N GLN A 114 5.46 -21.13 -10.44
CA GLN A 114 6.73 -21.78 -10.12
C GLN A 114 7.21 -22.69 -11.26
N GLY A 115 8.52 -22.89 -11.36
CA GLY A 115 9.14 -23.73 -12.40
C GLY A 115 9.78 -22.92 -13.54
N PRO A 116 10.10 -23.58 -14.68
CA PRO A 116 10.70 -22.93 -15.83
C PRO A 116 9.82 -21.80 -16.34
N MET A 117 10.42 -20.67 -16.72
CA MET A 117 9.72 -19.48 -17.22
C MET A 117 8.71 -18.84 -16.24
N ALA A 118 8.69 -19.23 -14.95
CA ALA A 118 7.82 -18.59 -13.96
C ALA A 118 8.06 -17.09 -13.81
N HIS A 119 9.25 -16.61 -14.15
CA HIS A 119 9.59 -15.19 -14.19
C HIS A 119 8.81 -14.37 -15.23
N LEU A 120 8.05 -15.00 -16.13
CA LEU A 120 7.09 -14.31 -17.01
C LEU A 120 5.89 -13.76 -16.21
N PHE A 121 5.54 -14.38 -15.08
CA PHE A 121 4.43 -13.96 -14.24
C PHE A 121 4.91 -12.96 -13.20
N HIS A 122 4.98 -11.69 -13.61
CA HIS A 122 5.36 -10.56 -12.77
C HIS A 122 4.55 -9.31 -13.16
N GLY A 123 4.54 -8.30 -12.30
CA GLY A 123 3.78 -7.06 -12.53
C GLY A 123 2.26 -7.27 -12.48
N VAL A 124 1.53 -6.29 -13.00
CA VAL A 124 0.08 -6.37 -13.25
C VAL A 124 -0.13 -6.73 -14.71
N GLN A 125 -0.94 -7.76 -14.98
CA GLN A 125 -1.16 -8.30 -16.32
C GLN A 125 -2.65 -8.49 -16.57
N GLU A 126 -3.06 -8.29 -17.82
CA GLU A 126 -4.40 -8.66 -18.29
C GLU A 126 -4.59 -10.18 -18.24
N GLN A 127 -5.77 -10.66 -17.86
CA GLN A 127 -5.98 -12.10 -17.58
C GLN A 127 -5.67 -13.02 -18.78
N HIS A 128 -5.92 -12.57 -20.01
CA HIS A 128 -5.62 -13.34 -21.22
C HIS A 128 -4.11 -13.63 -21.38
N TYR A 129 -3.23 -12.84 -20.77
CA TYR A 129 -1.78 -13.04 -20.74
C TYR A 129 -1.38 -14.44 -20.28
N ILE A 130 -2.12 -15.04 -19.34
CA ILE A 130 -1.80 -16.35 -18.75
C ILE A 130 -1.68 -17.42 -19.83
N ALA A 131 -2.64 -17.47 -20.76
CA ALA A 131 -2.64 -18.44 -21.85
C ALA A 131 -1.42 -18.25 -22.78
N HIS A 132 -1.08 -16.99 -23.09
CA HIS A 132 0.05 -16.66 -23.94
C HIS A 132 1.39 -16.98 -23.28
N ALA A 133 1.57 -16.65 -21.99
CA ALA A 133 2.78 -16.94 -21.24
C ALA A 133 2.99 -18.46 -21.06
N MET A 134 1.92 -19.22 -20.83
CA MET A 134 1.98 -20.68 -20.78
C MET A 134 2.30 -21.30 -22.15
N ALA A 135 1.69 -20.79 -23.23
CA ALA A 135 1.99 -21.24 -24.59
C ALA A 135 3.45 -20.93 -24.96
N TYR A 136 3.94 -19.75 -24.62
CA TYR A 136 5.34 -19.35 -24.81
C TYR A 136 6.30 -20.28 -24.05
N ALA A 137 6.04 -20.51 -22.75
CA ALA A 137 6.86 -21.37 -21.91
C ALA A 137 6.92 -22.82 -22.41
N ALA A 138 5.86 -23.30 -23.06
CA ALA A 138 5.76 -24.64 -23.63
C ALA A 138 6.14 -24.72 -25.12
N CYS A 139 6.56 -23.62 -25.75
CA CYS A 139 6.85 -23.51 -27.20
C CYS A 139 5.66 -23.96 -28.08
N LEU A 140 4.44 -23.58 -27.71
CA LEU A 140 3.22 -23.86 -28.48
C LEU A 140 2.92 -22.71 -29.45
N GLU A 141 2.24 -23.02 -30.57
CA GLU A 141 1.74 -21.99 -31.50
C GLU A 141 0.92 -20.91 -30.75
N PRO A 142 1.12 -19.61 -31.03
CA PRO A 142 1.89 -19.03 -32.15
C PRO A 142 3.40 -18.83 -31.88
N TYR A 143 3.92 -19.29 -30.75
CA TYR A 143 5.30 -19.05 -30.28
C TYR A 143 6.29 -20.17 -30.63
N ALA A 144 5.84 -21.22 -31.34
CA ALA A 144 6.66 -22.38 -31.67
C ALA A 144 7.87 -22.06 -32.58
N ALA A 145 7.79 -20.96 -33.34
CA ALA A 145 8.86 -20.50 -34.24
C ALA A 145 9.94 -19.65 -33.53
N GLU A 146 9.76 -19.28 -32.25
CA GLU A 146 10.78 -18.51 -31.54
C GLU A 146 11.97 -19.39 -31.11
N PRO A 147 13.22 -19.05 -31.50
CA PRO A 147 14.36 -19.94 -31.31
C PRO A 147 14.78 -20.06 -29.83
N ARG A 148 15.00 -21.31 -29.38
CA ARG A 148 15.49 -21.72 -28.05
C ARG A 148 16.89 -21.21 -27.62
N SER A 149 17.53 -20.28 -28.34
CA SER A 149 18.95 -19.94 -28.14
C SER A 149 19.20 -18.61 -27.42
N ALA A 150 19.18 -18.65 -26.09
CA ALA A 150 19.94 -17.71 -25.26
C ALA A 150 20.62 -18.48 -24.10
N ARG A 151 21.45 -19.47 -24.46
CA ARG A 151 22.58 -19.91 -23.64
C ARG A 151 23.86 -19.39 -24.31
N VAL A 152 24.61 -18.57 -23.57
CA VAL A 152 26.06 -18.35 -23.61
C VAL A 152 26.75 -18.53 -24.98
N ALA A 153 27.03 -17.42 -25.68
CA ALA A 153 28.29 -17.10 -26.37
C ALA A 153 28.14 -15.83 -27.23
N ASP A 154 29.28 -15.16 -27.43
CA ASP A 154 29.49 -13.80 -27.93
C ASP A 154 28.94 -13.45 -29.32
N GLY A 155 28.60 -12.15 -29.45
CA GLY A 155 29.06 -11.29 -30.54
C GLY A 155 28.51 -11.51 -31.94
N ALA A 156 27.61 -10.62 -32.38
CA ALA A 156 27.77 -9.85 -33.62
C ALA A 156 26.62 -8.83 -33.78
N SER A 157 27.03 -7.61 -34.09
CA SER A 157 26.23 -6.47 -34.55
C SER A 157 25.54 -6.73 -35.88
N ASP A 158 24.34 -6.18 -36.09
CA ASP A 158 24.08 -5.49 -37.36
C ASP A 158 22.98 -4.42 -37.28
N ILE A 159 23.20 -3.40 -38.09
CA ILE A 159 22.53 -2.10 -38.15
C ILE A 159 21.47 -2.12 -39.26
N GLY A 160 20.30 -1.51 -39.03
CA GLY A 160 19.32 -1.22 -40.08
C GLY A 160 18.33 -0.13 -39.66
N LEU A 161 18.47 1.05 -40.27
CA LEU A 161 17.64 2.27 -40.11
C LEU A 161 16.31 2.19 -40.90
N PRO A 162 15.34 3.12 -40.68
CA PRO A 162 13.92 2.93 -40.91
C PRO A 162 13.46 3.37 -42.29
N ASP A 163 12.26 2.95 -42.69
CA ASP A 163 11.58 3.49 -43.86
C ASP A 163 10.25 4.16 -43.49
N LEU A 164 10.04 5.33 -44.10
CA LEU A 164 8.98 6.29 -43.85
C LEU A 164 8.08 6.38 -45.11
N THR A 165 6.89 6.96 -44.95
CA THR A 165 5.88 7.36 -45.97
C THR A 165 4.82 6.28 -46.29
N MET A 166 3.51 6.56 -46.28
CA MET A 166 2.79 7.52 -47.13
C MET A 166 1.43 7.98 -46.54
N GLN A 167 0.94 9.12 -47.04
CA GLN A 167 -0.13 9.99 -46.52
C GLN A 167 -1.55 9.79 -47.12
N LEU A 168 -2.58 10.27 -46.38
CA LEU A 168 -3.78 11.09 -46.79
C LEU A 168 -4.86 10.44 -47.72
N LEU A 169 -6.21 10.48 -47.56
CA LEU A 169 -7.26 11.45 -47.09
C LEU A 169 -8.61 10.70 -46.81
N ALA A 170 -9.36 10.96 -45.70
CA ALA A 170 -10.60 11.77 -45.51
C ALA A 170 -11.91 11.25 -46.21
N PRO A 171 -13.19 11.55 -45.78
CA PRO A 171 -13.66 12.57 -44.81
C PRO A 171 -14.86 12.22 -43.86
N LEU A 172 -15.19 13.21 -43.01
CA LEU A 172 -16.45 13.54 -42.29
C LEU A 172 -17.65 12.55 -42.26
N ALA A 173 -18.07 12.22 -41.04
CA ALA A 173 -19.49 12.11 -40.68
C ALA A 173 -19.70 12.65 -39.26
N LEU A 174 -19.96 13.97 -39.18
CA LEU A 174 -20.42 14.64 -37.97
C LEU A 174 -21.90 14.97 -38.19
N CYS A 175 -22.81 14.22 -37.55
CA CYS A 175 -24.16 14.68 -37.22
C CYS A 175 -24.94 13.65 -36.38
N LEU A 176 -25.39 14.15 -35.22
CA LEU A 176 -26.65 13.83 -34.53
C LEU A 176 -26.79 12.47 -33.83
N GLY A 177 -26.65 12.52 -32.50
CA GLY A 177 -27.09 11.50 -31.56
C GLY A 177 -27.18 12.02 -30.13
N LEU A 178 -27.87 13.16 -29.94
CA LEU A 178 -28.29 13.59 -28.61
C LEU A 178 -29.57 12.83 -28.21
N TRP A 179 -29.51 12.22 -27.03
CA TRP A 179 -30.62 11.75 -26.19
C TRP A 179 -31.38 10.49 -26.63
N ALA A 180 -30.83 9.33 -26.24
CA ALA A 180 -31.59 8.24 -25.66
C ALA A 180 -30.70 7.52 -24.64
N GLY A 181 -30.94 7.76 -23.35
CA GLY A 181 -30.30 7.04 -22.27
C GLY A 181 -30.79 5.60 -22.23
N LEU A 182 -30.01 4.69 -22.82
CA LEU A 182 -30.05 3.26 -22.63
C LEU A 182 -28.59 2.80 -22.54
N SER A 183 -28.19 2.36 -21.35
CA SER A 183 -26.83 1.92 -21.01
C SER A 183 -26.41 0.71 -21.85
N ALA A 184 -25.74 0.96 -22.97
CA ALA A 184 -25.03 -0.07 -23.73
C ALA A 184 -23.55 -0.07 -23.31
N ALA A 185 -22.96 -1.25 -23.11
CA ALA A 185 -21.53 -1.38 -22.87
C ALA A 185 -20.76 -0.77 -24.05
N VAL A 186 -19.73 0.03 -23.76
CA VAL A 186 -18.82 0.51 -24.80
C VAL A 186 -17.75 -0.54 -25.01
N ILE A 187 -17.73 -1.14 -26.20
CA ILE A 187 -16.68 -2.05 -26.65
C ILE A 187 -15.85 -1.31 -27.70
N PRO A 188 -14.57 -1.00 -27.45
CA PRO A 188 -13.70 -0.45 -28.47
C PRO A 188 -13.57 -1.41 -29.66
N VAL A 189 -13.67 -0.89 -30.89
CA VAL A 189 -13.66 -1.70 -32.13
C VAL A 189 -12.35 -2.49 -32.28
N GLU A 190 -11.25 -2.00 -31.71
CA GLU A 190 -9.98 -2.69 -31.61
C GLU A 190 -10.03 -3.92 -30.68
N GLU A 191 -10.72 -3.83 -29.53
CA GLU A 191 -10.84 -4.91 -28.54
C GLU A 191 -11.74 -6.06 -29.05
N GLU A 192 -12.60 -5.81 -30.04
CA GLU A 192 -13.37 -6.87 -30.73
C GLU A 192 -12.47 -7.85 -31.50
N LYS A 193 -11.25 -7.46 -31.84
CA LYS A 193 -10.35 -8.23 -32.70
C LYS A 193 -9.40 -9.07 -31.85
N PRO A 194 -9.30 -10.40 -32.06
CA PRO A 194 -8.31 -11.24 -31.34
C PRO A 194 -6.86 -10.75 -31.52
N SER A 195 -6.56 -10.11 -32.65
CA SER A 195 -5.22 -9.57 -32.92
C SER A 195 -4.81 -8.42 -32.00
N PHE A 196 -5.75 -7.72 -31.36
CA PHE A 196 -5.45 -6.71 -30.33
C PHE A 196 -4.85 -7.39 -29.10
N TRP A 197 -5.59 -8.35 -28.53
CA TRP A 197 -5.18 -9.11 -27.34
C TRP A 197 -3.90 -9.91 -27.59
N ASN A 198 -3.78 -10.58 -28.74
CA ASN A 198 -2.57 -11.32 -29.09
C ASN A 198 -1.32 -10.43 -29.14
N LYS A 199 -1.44 -9.20 -29.68
CA LYS A 199 -0.33 -8.24 -29.73
C LYS A 199 0.01 -7.69 -28.35
N GLN A 200 -0.99 -7.40 -27.53
CA GLN A 200 -0.80 -6.94 -26.16
C GLN A 200 -0.04 -7.99 -25.34
N ALA A 201 -0.47 -9.25 -25.38
CA ALA A 201 0.19 -10.34 -24.67
C ALA A 201 1.61 -10.62 -25.19
N ALA A 202 1.83 -10.59 -26.51
CA ALA A 202 3.17 -10.75 -27.07
C ALA A 202 4.13 -9.63 -26.62
N ALA A 203 3.66 -8.37 -26.61
CA ALA A 203 4.44 -7.24 -26.13
C ALA A 203 4.73 -7.36 -24.62
N ALA A 204 3.77 -7.84 -23.83
CA ALA A 204 3.96 -8.09 -22.40
C ALA A 204 5.00 -9.20 -22.17
N ILE A 205 4.98 -10.30 -22.92
CA ILE A 205 6.01 -11.36 -22.84
C ILE A 205 7.39 -10.80 -23.19
N GLU A 206 7.49 -10.02 -24.26
CA GLU A 206 8.76 -9.39 -24.66
C GLU A 206 9.29 -8.44 -23.57
N ALA A 207 8.40 -7.68 -22.93
CA ALA A 207 8.75 -6.84 -21.79
C ALA A 207 9.21 -7.67 -20.59
N SER A 208 8.54 -8.79 -20.28
CA SER A 208 8.91 -9.71 -19.20
C SER A 208 10.32 -10.27 -19.39
N LEU A 209 10.68 -10.66 -20.61
CA LEU A 209 11.99 -11.21 -20.94
C LEU A 209 13.12 -10.19 -20.80
N LYS A 210 12.81 -8.89 -20.90
CA LYS A 210 13.78 -7.79 -20.76
C LYS A 210 14.04 -7.40 -19.31
N ILE A 211 13.25 -7.88 -18.35
CA ILE A 211 13.45 -7.55 -16.94
C ILE A 211 14.69 -8.24 -16.42
N GLN A 212 15.62 -7.43 -15.91
CA GLN A 212 16.83 -7.90 -15.28
C GLN A 212 16.87 -7.43 -13.82
N PRO A 213 17.19 -8.32 -12.87
CA PRO A 213 17.46 -7.93 -11.49
C PRO A 213 18.54 -6.85 -11.41
N ARG A 214 18.22 -5.70 -10.82
CA ARG A 214 19.21 -4.68 -10.47
C ARG A 214 19.88 -5.07 -9.15
N ILE A 215 21.00 -5.76 -9.21
CA ILE A 215 21.77 -6.19 -8.03
C ILE A 215 22.80 -5.10 -7.70
N SER A 216 22.35 -4.05 -7.02
CA SER A 216 23.18 -2.94 -6.56
C SER A 216 22.60 -2.36 -5.28
N GLU A 217 23.41 -1.59 -4.55
CA GLU A 217 22.91 -0.82 -3.40
C GLU A 217 21.93 0.28 -3.87
N ALA A 218 20.81 0.41 -3.17
CA ALA A 218 19.89 1.53 -3.30
C ALA A 218 20.45 2.75 -2.55
N LYS A 219 20.83 3.79 -3.29
CA LYS A 219 21.20 5.08 -2.73
C LYS A 219 20.00 5.71 -2.01
N ASN A 220 18.84 5.66 -2.64
CA ASN A 220 17.59 6.23 -2.11
C ASN A 220 16.55 5.14 -1.87
N LEU A 221 15.76 5.33 -0.83
CA LEU A 221 14.62 4.49 -0.47
C LEU A 221 13.36 5.36 -0.43
N ILE A 222 12.31 4.94 -1.13
CA ILE A 222 10.99 5.56 -1.03
C ILE A 222 9.96 4.48 -0.72
N LEU A 223 9.21 4.66 0.37
CA LEU A 223 8.04 3.86 0.69
C LEU A 223 6.78 4.72 0.55
N PHE A 224 5.95 4.36 -0.41
CA PHE A 224 4.59 4.86 -0.56
C PHE A 224 3.63 3.91 0.16
N LEU A 225 2.82 4.46 1.06
CA LEU A 225 1.86 3.71 1.88
C LEU A 225 0.46 4.31 1.67
N GLY A 226 -0.40 3.58 0.97
CA GLY A 226 -1.81 3.92 0.95
C GLY A 226 -2.49 3.30 2.17
N ASP A 227 -2.82 4.08 3.19
CA ASP A 227 -3.48 3.57 4.41
C ASP A 227 -4.85 3.01 3.99
N GLY A 228 -5.09 1.71 4.19
CA GLY A 228 -6.30 1.04 3.69
C GLY A 228 -6.37 0.73 2.18
N PHE A 229 -5.25 0.84 1.44
CA PHE A 229 -5.23 0.69 -0.03
C PHE A 229 -5.14 -0.77 -0.52
N GLY A 230 -6.13 -1.59 -0.15
CA GLY A 230 -6.23 -2.99 -0.58
C GLY A 230 -6.45 -3.20 -2.08
N ILE A 231 -6.39 -4.45 -2.55
CA ILE A 231 -6.55 -4.82 -3.96
C ILE A 231 -7.87 -4.30 -4.57
N PRO A 232 -9.05 -4.45 -3.92
CA PRO A 232 -10.28 -3.83 -4.40
C PRO A 232 -10.14 -2.32 -4.64
N THR A 233 -9.48 -1.61 -3.73
CA THR A 233 -9.28 -0.16 -3.82
C THR A 233 -8.33 0.21 -4.95
N ILE A 234 -7.25 -0.55 -5.16
CA ILE A 234 -6.34 -0.38 -6.31
C ILE A 234 -7.12 -0.44 -7.63
N THR A 235 -7.90 -1.50 -7.84
CA THR A 235 -8.64 -1.69 -9.10
C THR A 235 -9.73 -0.63 -9.29
N ALA A 236 -10.47 -0.28 -8.23
CA ALA A 236 -11.47 0.78 -8.29
C ALA A 236 -10.84 2.16 -8.59
N THR A 237 -9.66 2.45 -8.04
CA THR A 237 -8.88 3.65 -8.35
C THR A 237 -8.38 3.65 -9.80
N ARG A 238 -7.95 2.52 -10.34
CA ARG A 238 -7.58 2.36 -11.77
C ARG A 238 -8.74 2.75 -12.68
N ILE A 239 -9.93 2.22 -12.40
CA ILE A 239 -11.15 2.54 -13.14
C ILE A 239 -11.45 4.03 -13.05
N LEU A 240 -11.43 4.61 -11.84
CA LEU A 240 -11.70 6.04 -11.65
C LEU A 240 -10.69 6.92 -12.39
N LYS A 241 -9.38 6.68 -12.22
CA LYS A 241 -8.32 7.48 -12.85
C LYS A 241 -8.40 7.42 -14.37
N GLY A 242 -8.65 6.23 -14.93
CA GLY A 242 -8.87 6.08 -16.38
C GLY A 242 -10.08 6.88 -16.86
N GLN A 243 -11.20 6.83 -16.14
CA GLN A 243 -12.41 7.60 -16.46
C GLN A 243 -12.20 9.11 -16.37
N GLU A 244 -11.44 9.60 -15.39
CA GLU A 244 -11.04 11.02 -15.30
C GLU A 244 -10.20 11.47 -16.51
N GLN A 245 -9.51 10.55 -17.18
CA GLN A 245 -8.73 10.79 -18.40
C GLN A 245 -9.54 10.57 -19.69
N GLY A 246 -10.86 10.34 -19.58
CA GLY A 246 -11.73 10.07 -20.74
C GLY A 246 -11.54 8.67 -21.35
N LYS A 247 -10.95 7.73 -20.60
CA LYS A 247 -10.84 6.31 -20.95
C LYS A 247 -11.99 5.50 -20.36
N LEU A 248 -12.08 4.21 -20.66
CA LEU A 248 -13.16 3.36 -20.15
C LEU A 248 -12.92 2.92 -18.70
N GLY A 249 -11.66 2.90 -18.28
CA GLY A 249 -11.27 2.72 -16.88
C GLY A 249 -10.25 1.60 -16.72
N PRO A 250 -10.69 0.33 -16.63
CA PRO A 250 -9.86 -0.78 -16.14
C PRO A 250 -8.61 -1.05 -16.99
N GLU A 251 -8.63 -0.74 -18.28
CA GLU A 251 -7.50 -0.91 -19.19
C GLU A 251 -6.39 0.14 -19.03
N THR A 252 -6.66 1.22 -18.29
CA THR A 252 -5.73 2.35 -18.14
C THR A 252 -4.84 2.12 -16.93
N PRO A 253 -3.54 1.85 -17.08
CA PRO A 253 -2.68 1.56 -15.96
C PRO A 253 -2.51 2.78 -15.04
N LEU A 254 -2.51 2.51 -13.73
CA LEU A 254 -1.98 3.41 -12.71
C LEU A 254 -0.45 3.54 -12.86
N ALA A 255 0.14 4.56 -12.26
CA ALA A 255 1.60 4.67 -12.22
C ALA A 255 2.24 3.51 -11.44
N LEU A 256 1.53 2.99 -10.42
CA LEU A 256 1.96 1.80 -9.67
C LEU A 256 1.88 0.50 -10.49
N ASP A 257 0.97 0.37 -11.46
CA ASP A 257 0.83 -0.86 -12.28
C ASP A 257 2.05 -1.10 -13.18
N ALA A 258 2.83 -0.05 -13.47
CA ALA A 258 4.07 -0.14 -14.23
C ALA A 258 5.24 -0.74 -13.43
N PHE A 259 5.06 -1.03 -12.14
CA PHE A 259 6.12 -1.60 -11.31
C PHE A 259 6.32 -3.09 -11.66
N PRO A 260 7.56 -3.52 -11.97
CA PRO A 260 7.80 -4.85 -12.52
C PRO A 260 7.65 -6.00 -11.52
N TYR A 261 7.80 -5.74 -10.22
CA TYR A 261 7.80 -6.77 -9.18
C TYR A 261 6.60 -6.60 -8.24
N VAL A 262 5.86 -7.69 -8.05
CA VAL A 262 4.65 -7.74 -7.21
C VAL A 262 4.76 -8.89 -6.21
N ALA A 263 4.37 -8.63 -4.97
CA ALA A 263 4.18 -9.63 -3.93
C ALA A 263 2.88 -9.38 -3.17
N LEU A 264 2.40 -10.39 -2.45
CA LEU A 264 1.36 -10.22 -1.44
C LEU A 264 1.97 -10.04 -0.05
N SER A 265 1.32 -9.25 0.78
CA SER A 265 1.71 -8.92 2.16
C SER A 265 0.64 -9.37 3.13
N LYS A 266 0.98 -10.28 4.04
CA LYS A 266 0.10 -10.76 5.11
C LYS A 266 0.05 -9.76 6.27
N THR A 267 -1.09 -9.13 6.49
CA THR A 267 -1.23 -7.91 7.30
C THR A 267 -1.55 -8.13 8.79
N TYR A 268 -1.93 -9.35 9.19
CA TYR A 268 -2.32 -9.65 10.58
C TYR A 268 -1.32 -9.09 11.62
N ASN A 269 -1.83 -8.48 12.69
CA ASN A 269 -1.03 -8.15 13.88
C ASN A 269 -0.84 -9.40 14.75
N VAL A 270 0.11 -9.38 15.68
CA VAL A 270 0.40 -10.58 16.50
C VAL A 270 -0.84 -11.06 17.28
N ASP A 271 -1.68 -10.13 17.75
CA ASP A 271 -2.88 -10.38 18.55
C ASP A 271 -4.21 -10.31 17.75
N ARG A 272 -4.20 -9.85 16.49
CA ARG A 272 -5.40 -9.72 15.65
C ARG A 272 -5.21 -10.16 14.20
N GLN A 273 -6.17 -10.91 13.67
CA GLN A 273 -6.19 -11.28 12.26
C GLN A 273 -6.58 -10.10 11.36
N VAL A 274 -7.44 -9.20 11.85
CA VAL A 274 -7.72 -7.92 11.18
C VAL A 274 -6.97 -6.84 11.96
N PRO A 275 -5.93 -6.23 11.36
CA PRO A 275 -4.99 -5.38 12.08
C PRO A 275 -5.51 -3.93 12.26
N ASP A 276 -4.71 -3.08 12.91
CA ASP A 276 -4.77 -1.63 12.73
C ASP A 276 -3.47 -1.06 12.16
N SER A 277 -3.52 0.21 11.73
CA SER A 277 -2.38 0.97 11.21
C SER A 277 -1.17 1.04 12.14
N ALA A 278 -1.32 0.92 13.47
CA ALA A 278 -0.18 1.00 14.40
C ALA A 278 0.65 -0.29 14.43
N GLY A 279 -0.01 -1.43 14.60
CA GLY A 279 0.68 -2.72 14.60
C GLY A 279 1.33 -3.03 13.25
N THR A 280 0.68 -2.62 12.14
CA THR A 280 1.19 -2.76 10.77
C THR A 280 2.34 -1.79 10.50
N ALA A 281 2.27 -0.53 10.95
CA ALA A 281 3.38 0.42 10.85
C ALA A 281 4.66 -0.12 11.49
N THR A 282 4.53 -0.78 12.63
CA THR A 282 5.68 -1.48 13.26
C THR A 282 6.23 -2.59 12.34
N ALA A 283 5.37 -3.32 11.63
CA ALA A 283 5.80 -4.36 10.71
C ALA A 283 6.55 -3.80 9.49
N TYR A 284 5.91 -2.94 8.68
CA TYR A 284 6.50 -2.50 7.42
C TYR A 284 7.58 -1.41 7.58
N LEU A 285 7.68 -0.74 8.74
CA LEU A 285 8.74 0.26 9.01
C LEU A 285 9.86 -0.27 9.88
N CYS A 286 9.60 -1.22 10.79
CA CYS A 286 10.63 -1.72 11.74
C CYS A 286 11.02 -3.18 11.51
N GLY A 287 10.28 -3.94 10.69
CA GLY A 287 10.56 -5.35 10.42
C GLY A 287 10.09 -6.29 11.53
N VAL A 288 9.25 -5.82 12.47
CA VAL A 288 8.74 -6.63 13.57
C VAL A 288 7.23 -6.45 13.69
N LYS A 289 6.46 -7.53 13.75
CA LYS A 289 5.01 -7.42 13.99
C LYS A 289 4.76 -6.97 15.43
N GLY A 290 3.97 -5.89 15.57
CA GLY A 290 3.48 -5.39 16.85
C GLY A 290 2.10 -5.94 17.23
N ASN A 291 1.61 -5.49 18.38
CA ASN A 291 0.21 -5.68 18.77
C ASN A 291 -0.64 -4.52 18.28
N PHE A 292 -1.94 -4.76 18.12
CA PHE A 292 -2.94 -3.77 17.76
C PHE A 292 -2.82 -2.50 18.64
N GLN A 293 -2.83 -1.33 18.02
CA GLN A 293 -2.72 0.02 18.61
C GLN A 293 -1.39 0.36 19.30
N THR A 294 -0.36 -0.47 19.16
CA THR A 294 1.02 -0.18 19.60
C THR A 294 1.90 0.18 18.40
N VAL A 295 2.78 1.18 18.55
CA VAL A 295 3.65 1.69 17.47
C VAL A 295 5.10 1.54 17.87
N GLY A 296 5.94 1.01 16.98
CA GLY A 296 7.39 0.92 17.18
C GLY A 296 7.79 0.01 18.35
N LEU A 297 6.92 -0.94 18.72
CA LEU A 297 7.14 -1.85 19.84
C LEU A 297 6.94 -3.30 19.41
N SER A 298 7.77 -4.19 19.94
CA SER A 298 7.57 -5.63 19.81
C SER A 298 6.25 -6.05 20.46
N ALA A 299 5.74 -7.21 20.06
CA ALA A 299 4.51 -7.77 20.64
C ALA A 299 4.62 -8.19 22.12
N ALA A 300 5.76 -7.97 22.79
CA ALA A 300 5.86 -8.08 24.25
C ALA A 300 5.26 -6.85 24.97
N ALA A 301 5.19 -5.70 24.31
CA ALA A 301 4.47 -4.54 24.82
C ALA A 301 2.94 -4.78 24.86
N ARG A 302 2.24 -4.06 25.74
CA ARG A 302 0.78 -4.20 25.93
C ARG A 302 0.08 -2.87 25.77
N LEU A 303 -1.03 -2.88 25.03
CA LEU A 303 -1.85 -1.70 24.76
C LEU A 303 -2.14 -0.91 26.04
N SER A 304 -1.79 0.37 26.02
CA SER A 304 -1.99 1.35 27.10
C SER A 304 -1.26 1.04 28.42
N GLN A 305 -0.30 0.11 28.44
CA GLN A 305 0.50 -0.20 29.64
C GLN A 305 1.92 0.37 29.50
N CYS A 306 2.12 1.61 29.96
CA CYS A 306 3.38 2.35 29.76
C CYS A 306 4.61 1.59 30.27
N ASN A 307 4.50 0.93 31.42
CA ASN A 307 5.55 0.09 32.01
C ASN A 307 6.01 -1.11 31.13
N THR A 308 5.28 -1.43 30.05
CA THR A 308 5.68 -2.46 29.08
C THR A 308 6.42 -1.89 27.85
N THR A 309 6.70 -0.58 27.81
CA THR A 309 7.41 0.06 26.70
C THR A 309 8.90 -0.31 26.71
N ALA A 310 9.57 -0.08 27.86
CA ALA A 310 11.01 -0.19 27.98
C ALA A 310 11.52 -1.61 27.69
N GLY A 311 12.50 -1.72 26.80
CA GLY A 311 13.09 -2.98 26.35
C GLY A 311 12.35 -3.64 25.18
N ASN A 312 11.22 -3.07 24.73
CA ASN A 312 10.44 -3.57 23.61
C ASN A 312 10.49 -2.65 22.39
N GLU A 313 11.25 -1.56 22.42
CA GLU A 313 11.46 -0.66 21.30
C GLU A 313 12.11 -1.37 20.12
N VAL A 314 11.53 -1.20 18.92
CA VAL A 314 12.09 -1.71 17.66
C VAL A 314 12.39 -0.56 16.71
N VAL A 315 13.60 -0.54 16.17
CA VAL A 315 14.14 0.59 15.40
C VAL A 315 13.70 0.52 13.93
N SER A 316 13.15 1.62 13.43
CA SER A 316 12.65 1.76 12.05
C SER A 316 13.77 1.82 11.00
N VAL A 317 13.43 1.54 9.74
CA VAL A 317 14.34 1.71 8.58
C VAL A 317 14.73 3.17 8.40
N LEU A 318 13.82 4.11 8.70
CA LEU A 318 14.09 5.54 8.66
C LEU A 318 15.19 5.91 9.68
N GLU A 319 15.07 5.45 10.92
CA GLU A 319 16.08 5.70 11.96
C GLU A 319 17.42 5.04 11.61
N ARG A 320 17.39 3.80 11.07
CA ARG A 320 18.59 3.12 10.57
C ARG A 320 19.27 3.89 9.43
N ALA A 321 18.49 4.43 8.49
CA ALA A 321 18.99 5.24 7.38
C ALA A 321 19.66 6.52 7.88
N ARG A 322 19.07 7.18 8.89
CA ARG A 322 19.64 8.37 9.51
C ARG A 322 20.96 8.09 10.24
N LYS A 323 21.04 6.95 10.93
CA LYS A 323 22.22 6.50 11.68
C LYS A 323 23.31 5.86 10.83
N ALA A 324 23.02 5.52 9.57
CA ALA A 324 23.99 4.91 8.67
C ALA A 324 25.27 5.75 8.59
N GLY A 325 26.44 5.11 8.72
CA GLY A 325 27.74 5.81 8.70
C GLY A 325 28.24 6.33 10.04
N LEU A 326 27.45 6.31 11.12
CA LEU A 326 27.86 6.75 12.47
C LEU A 326 28.57 5.68 13.32
N GLY A 327 28.99 4.55 12.72
CA GLY A 327 29.63 3.43 13.43
C GLY A 327 28.62 2.61 14.24
N GLY A 328 28.50 1.31 13.93
CA GLY A 328 27.51 0.41 14.52
C GLY A 328 27.66 0.24 16.04
N GLY A 329 26.86 0.99 16.79
CA GLY A 329 26.50 0.62 18.16
C GLY A 329 25.43 -0.44 18.07
N GLY A 330 25.76 -1.69 18.42
CA GLY A 330 24.88 -2.84 18.28
C GLY A 330 23.47 -2.67 18.89
N PRO A 331 22.55 -3.62 18.65
CA PRO A 331 21.11 -3.51 18.89
C PRO A 331 20.67 -3.31 20.37
N HIS A 332 21.63 -3.19 21.30
CA HIS A 332 21.39 -2.97 22.73
C HIS A 332 22.15 -1.76 23.30
N ALA A 333 22.69 -0.87 22.46
CA ALA A 333 23.20 0.39 22.97
C ALA A 333 22.03 1.19 23.56
N PRO A 334 22.04 1.53 24.87
CA PRO A 334 21.00 2.37 25.45
C PRO A 334 20.95 3.66 24.64
N ALA A 335 19.75 4.18 24.37
CA ALA A 335 19.53 5.44 23.68
C ALA A 335 20.46 6.51 24.24
N ARG A 336 21.65 6.66 23.64
CA ARG A 336 22.58 7.70 24.00
C ARG A 336 21.83 8.96 23.62
N ARG A 337 21.53 9.76 24.64
CA ARG A 337 21.02 11.12 24.51
C ARG A 337 21.77 11.76 23.34
N LEU A 338 21.10 11.86 22.18
CA LEU A 338 21.65 12.51 21.01
C LEU A 338 21.77 13.97 21.41
N SER A 339 22.91 14.32 21.98
CA SER A 339 23.32 15.70 22.11
C SER A 339 23.45 16.17 20.68
N TRP A 340 22.51 17.01 20.24
CA TRP A 340 22.48 17.62 18.89
C TRP A 340 23.63 18.61 18.64
N GLY A 341 24.77 18.41 19.28
CA GLY A 341 26.01 19.16 19.09
C GLY A 341 27.12 18.22 18.64
N LEU A 342 26.99 17.63 17.44
CA LEU A 342 28.16 17.08 16.75
C LEU A 342 29.04 18.26 16.33
N THR A 343 29.98 18.59 17.20
CA THR A 343 31.09 19.50 16.89
C THR A 343 32.14 18.70 16.14
N GLY A 344 32.12 18.81 14.81
CA GLY A 344 33.24 18.44 13.93
C GLY A 344 33.31 16.99 13.45
N GLY A 345 32.94 16.77 12.18
CA GLY A 345 33.59 15.76 11.33
C GLY A 345 32.87 14.42 11.06
N GLU A 346 31.85 14.03 11.84
CA GLU A 346 31.07 12.82 11.54
C GLU A 346 30.02 13.10 10.46
N VAL A 347 30.16 12.44 9.30
CA VAL A 347 29.22 12.58 8.19
C VAL A 347 27.89 11.94 8.60
N ALA A 348 26.84 12.75 8.75
CA ALA A 348 25.49 12.24 8.99
C ALA A 348 25.08 11.26 7.87
N GLY A 349 24.30 10.24 8.21
CA GLY A 349 23.82 9.22 7.27
C GLY A 349 22.90 9.76 6.17
N LYS A 350 21.99 8.92 5.70
CA LYS A 350 21.00 9.36 4.70
C LYS A 350 20.15 10.50 5.26
N ALA A 351 19.67 11.38 4.38
CA ALA A 351 18.62 12.32 4.76
C ALA A 351 17.30 11.55 4.93
N VAL A 352 16.42 12.01 5.81
CA VAL A 352 15.16 11.29 6.05
C VAL A 352 13.95 12.20 6.05
N GLY A 353 12.84 11.75 5.48
CA GLY A 353 11.62 12.53 5.40
C GLY A 353 10.34 11.72 5.58
N ILE A 354 9.32 12.43 6.05
CA ILE A 354 7.96 11.95 6.30
C ILE A 354 7.02 12.94 5.59
N VAL A 355 6.16 12.40 4.73
CA VAL A 355 5.10 13.13 4.04
C VAL A 355 3.80 12.36 4.26
N THR A 356 2.74 13.05 4.68
CA THR A 356 1.43 12.41 4.89
C THR A 356 0.29 13.42 4.76
N THR A 357 -0.88 12.97 4.32
CA THR A 357 -2.14 13.74 4.42
C THR A 357 -2.85 13.58 5.78
N THR A 358 -2.34 12.75 6.69
CA THR A 358 -2.80 12.69 8.09
C THR A 358 -2.04 13.69 8.96
N ARG A 359 -2.36 13.76 10.26
CA ARG A 359 -1.47 14.38 11.25
C ARG A 359 -0.12 13.63 11.23
N VAL A 360 1.02 14.33 11.27
CA VAL A 360 2.35 13.65 11.27
C VAL A 360 2.58 12.76 12.50
N GLN A 361 1.72 12.88 13.52
CA GLN A 361 1.65 12.06 14.73
C GLN A 361 0.70 10.85 14.61
N HIS A 362 0.13 10.58 13.43
CA HIS A 362 -0.74 9.42 13.20
C HIS A 362 0.06 8.11 13.28
N ALA A 363 -0.63 6.97 13.34
CA ALA A 363 0.01 5.67 13.57
C ALA A 363 1.07 5.32 12.52
N SER A 364 0.73 5.44 11.24
CA SER A 364 1.63 5.14 10.12
C SER A 364 2.91 6.00 10.12
N PRO A 365 2.85 7.35 10.10
CA PRO A 365 4.06 8.17 10.11
C PRO A 365 4.83 8.01 11.41
N SER A 366 4.13 7.84 12.55
CA SER A 366 4.80 7.64 13.84
C SER A 366 5.55 6.33 13.96
N GLY A 367 5.22 5.29 13.19
CA GLY A 367 6.04 4.07 13.12
C GLY A 367 7.46 4.30 12.60
N THR A 368 7.75 5.45 11.99
CA THR A 368 9.10 5.81 11.55
C THR A 368 9.97 6.36 12.69
N TYR A 369 9.40 6.84 13.79
CA TYR A 369 10.16 7.56 14.83
C TYR A 369 9.71 7.33 16.28
N ALA A 370 8.51 6.80 16.53
CA ALA A 370 7.92 6.71 17.86
C ALA A 370 7.86 5.28 18.39
N HIS A 371 7.93 5.16 19.70
CA HIS A 371 7.69 3.94 20.46
C HIS A 371 6.59 4.23 21.49
N VAL A 372 5.36 3.79 21.23
CA VAL A 372 4.21 4.03 22.12
C VAL A 372 3.32 2.81 22.24
N VAL A 373 2.87 2.55 23.47
CA VAL A 373 1.89 1.49 23.76
C VAL A 373 0.46 1.89 23.41
N ASN A 374 0.20 3.12 22.97
CA ASN A 374 -1.11 3.57 22.54
C ASN A 374 -0.98 4.66 21.48
N ARG A 375 -1.40 4.35 20.25
CA ARG A 375 -1.39 5.27 19.10
C ARG A 375 -2.15 6.59 19.32
N ASN A 376 -3.05 6.64 20.32
CA ASN A 376 -3.85 7.83 20.60
C ASN A 376 -3.13 8.88 21.49
N TRP A 377 -1.90 8.62 21.92
CA TRP A 377 -1.10 9.54 22.73
C TRP A 377 -0.41 10.61 21.87
N TYR A 378 -1.18 11.33 21.06
CA TYR A 378 -0.68 12.35 20.12
C TYR A 378 0.06 13.50 20.81
N ALA A 379 -0.47 13.98 21.94
CA ALA A 379 0.13 15.01 22.80
C ALA A 379 0.01 14.63 24.29
N ASP A 380 0.73 15.33 25.16
CA ASP A 380 0.73 15.07 26.61
C ASP A 380 -0.68 15.16 27.23
N SER A 381 -1.58 15.92 26.62
CA SER A 381 -2.99 16.07 27.03
C SER A 381 -3.88 14.87 26.69
N SER A 382 -3.44 14.01 25.77
CA SER A 382 -4.12 12.76 25.39
C SER A 382 -3.60 11.53 26.16
N MET A 383 -2.64 11.73 27.05
CA MET A 383 -2.07 10.66 27.88
C MET A 383 -2.71 10.61 29.27
N PRO A 384 -2.92 9.40 29.84
CA PRO A 384 -3.27 9.28 31.25
C PRO A 384 -2.10 9.75 32.13
N MET A 385 -2.41 10.33 33.29
CA MET A 385 -1.42 10.87 34.22
C MET A 385 -0.38 9.81 34.63
N ASP A 386 -0.82 8.59 34.91
CA ASP A 386 0.07 7.49 35.32
C ASP A 386 1.11 7.15 34.25
N ALA A 387 0.76 7.18 32.96
CA ALA A 387 1.71 6.94 31.88
C ALA A 387 2.77 8.05 31.79
N ARG A 388 2.38 9.30 32.03
CA ARG A 388 3.30 10.45 32.07
C ARG A 388 4.27 10.33 33.24
N LEU A 389 3.78 9.93 34.42
CA LEU A 389 4.59 9.70 35.61
C LEU A 389 5.56 8.52 35.45
N GLN A 390 5.14 7.47 34.74
CA GLN A 390 5.99 6.33 34.37
C GLN A 390 7.04 6.66 33.30
N GLY A 391 6.99 7.87 32.72
CA GLY A 391 8.02 8.38 31.81
C GLY A 391 7.73 8.19 30.32
N CYS A 392 6.60 7.57 29.94
CA CYS A 392 6.19 7.53 28.54
C CYS A 392 6.04 8.95 27.98
N LYS A 393 6.34 9.10 26.70
CA LYS A 393 6.28 10.38 25.97
C LYS A 393 5.22 10.32 24.89
N ASP A 394 4.52 11.45 24.72
CA ASP A 394 3.57 11.61 23.63
C ASP A 394 4.28 11.59 22.26
N ILE A 395 3.53 11.23 21.22
CA ILE A 395 4.05 11.06 19.86
C ILE A 395 4.64 12.38 19.33
N ALA A 396 3.97 13.53 19.57
CA ALA A 396 4.49 14.84 19.16
C ALA A 396 5.85 15.15 19.83
N TRP A 397 6.01 14.82 21.11
CA TRP A 397 7.31 14.93 21.78
C TRP A 397 8.36 14.04 21.11
N GLN A 398 8.02 12.78 20.83
CA GLN A 398 8.94 11.82 20.20
C GLN A 398 9.37 12.26 18.79
N LEU A 399 8.47 12.86 18.00
CA LEU A 399 8.75 13.39 16.66
C LEU A 399 9.98 14.31 16.61
N VAL A 400 10.17 15.16 17.62
CA VAL A 400 11.25 16.17 17.63
C VAL A 400 12.47 15.76 18.45
N HIS A 401 12.42 14.60 19.14
CA HIS A 401 13.49 14.13 20.04
C HIS A 401 14.12 12.81 19.64
N ASN A 402 13.38 11.86 19.05
CA ASN A 402 13.88 10.49 18.83
C ASN A 402 14.81 10.40 17.62
N VAL A 403 14.39 11.00 16.50
CA VAL A 403 15.11 10.92 15.22
C VAL A 403 15.33 12.33 14.68
N ASP A 404 16.49 12.57 14.10
CA ASP A 404 16.78 13.82 13.38
C ASP A 404 16.22 13.76 11.96
N ILE A 405 15.02 14.31 11.78
CA ILE A 405 14.27 14.23 10.51
C ILE A 405 14.44 15.52 9.71
N ASN A 406 14.86 15.40 8.45
CA ASN A 406 15.09 16.53 7.54
C ASN A 406 13.78 17.13 7.05
N VAL A 407 12.80 16.31 6.69
CA VAL A 407 11.53 16.80 6.13
C VAL A 407 10.35 16.18 6.87
N ILE A 408 9.46 16.99 7.42
CA ILE A 408 8.23 16.59 8.10
C ILE A 408 7.09 17.37 7.46
N LEU A 409 6.27 16.75 6.62
CA LEU A 409 5.16 17.40 5.91
C LEU A 409 3.86 16.66 6.18
N GLY A 410 2.83 17.39 6.63
CA GLY A 410 1.48 16.85 6.82
C GLY A 410 0.63 17.74 7.72
N GLY A 411 -0.34 17.17 8.42
CA GLY A 411 -1.14 17.88 9.43
C GLY A 411 -0.55 17.82 10.84
N GLY A 412 -1.31 18.28 11.83
CA GLY A 412 -1.07 17.99 13.25
C GLY A 412 -0.54 19.15 14.08
N ARG A 413 -0.78 20.41 13.67
CA ARG A 413 -0.29 21.61 14.40
C ARG A 413 -0.70 21.63 15.87
N LYS A 414 -1.95 21.26 16.18
CA LYS A 414 -2.51 21.45 17.54
C LYS A 414 -1.78 20.63 18.62
N TYR A 415 -1.10 19.56 18.23
CA TYR A 415 -0.35 18.70 19.15
C TYR A 415 1.02 19.27 19.52
N MET A 416 1.47 20.31 18.81
CA MET A 416 2.82 20.87 18.93
C MET A 416 2.88 22.10 19.83
N THR A 417 1.76 22.79 20.06
CA THR A 417 1.73 24.08 20.76
C THR A 417 0.96 24.03 22.09
N PRO A 418 1.29 24.92 23.05
CA PRO A 418 0.58 25.01 24.33
C PRO A 418 -0.91 25.22 24.18
N VAL A 419 -1.67 24.79 25.19
CA VAL A 419 -3.09 25.09 25.32
C VAL A 419 -3.38 26.57 25.05
N GLU A 420 -4.49 26.85 24.36
CA GLU A 420 -4.93 28.19 23.98
C GLU A 420 -4.12 28.91 22.89
N THR A 421 -2.97 28.38 22.45
CA THR A 421 -2.22 28.95 21.31
C THR A 421 -3.11 28.95 20.06
N PRO A 422 -3.48 30.11 19.48
CA PRO A 422 -4.35 30.16 18.31
C PRO A 422 -3.71 29.45 17.11
N ASP A 423 -4.50 28.67 16.39
CA ASP A 423 -4.04 28.09 15.13
C ASP A 423 -3.85 29.20 14.07
N PRO A 424 -2.74 29.22 13.31
CA PRO A 424 -2.46 30.31 12.36
C PRO A 424 -3.48 30.42 11.22
N GLU A 425 -4.14 29.33 10.85
CA GLU A 425 -5.13 29.30 9.77
C GLU A 425 -6.55 29.51 10.30
N TYR A 426 -6.82 29.06 11.54
CA TYR A 426 -8.14 29.13 12.17
C TYR A 426 -8.10 29.90 13.52
N PRO A 427 -7.64 31.16 13.56
CA PRO A 427 -7.37 31.87 14.82
C PRO A 427 -8.63 32.16 15.65
N THR A 428 -9.82 32.10 15.03
CA THR A 428 -11.12 32.32 15.69
C THR A 428 -11.80 31.02 16.15
N HIS A 429 -11.24 29.85 15.82
CA HIS A 429 -11.82 28.54 16.16
C HIS A 429 -11.04 27.88 17.30
N GLN A 430 -11.47 28.14 18.54
CA GLN A 430 -10.80 27.64 19.76
C GLN A 430 -10.58 26.11 19.79
N THR A 431 -11.41 25.33 19.11
CA THR A 431 -11.25 23.87 19.01
C THR A 431 -10.03 23.43 18.20
N GLN A 432 -9.44 24.34 17.41
CA GLN A 432 -8.24 24.13 16.61
C GLN A 432 -6.95 24.58 17.31
N ASN A 433 -7.07 25.33 18.42
CA ASN A 433 -5.93 25.81 19.17
C ASN A 433 -5.05 24.66 19.69
N GLY A 434 -3.80 25.00 20.04
CA GLY A 434 -2.88 24.09 20.69
C GLY A 434 -3.51 23.37 21.89
N ILE A 435 -3.09 22.14 22.14
CA ILE A 435 -3.66 21.30 23.19
C ILE A 435 -2.64 20.83 24.23
N ARG A 436 -1.37 21.24 24.14
CA ARG A 436 -0.33 20.76 25.07
C ARG A 436 -0.51 21.36 26.46
N LYS A 437 -0.51 20.51 27.48
CA LYS A 437 -0.68 20.92 28.89
C LYS A 437 0.65 21.12 29.61
N ASP A 438 1.76 20.78 28.97
CA ASP A 438 3.11 20.93 29.52
C ASP A 438 3.77 22.28 29.24
N GLY A 439 3.04 23.21 28.61
CA GLY A 439 3.50 24.56 28.29
C GLY A 439 4.57 24.62 27.20
N LYS A 440 4.88 23.52 26.52
CA LYS A 440 5.94 23.47 25.51
C LYS A 440 5.42 23.85 24.12
N ASN A 441 6.22 24.61 23.39
CA ASN A 441 6.08 24.74 21.94
C ASN A 441 7.13 23.86 21.25
N LEU A 442 6.70 22.71 20.75
CA LEU A 442 7.59 21.72 20.13
C LEU A 442 8.12 22.15 18.76
N ILE A 443 7.44 23.07 18.07
CA ILE A 443 7.95 23.67 16.83
C ILE A 443 9.22 24.48 17.16
N ASN A 444 9.17 25.31 18.21
CA ASN A 444 10.33 26.09 18.65
C ASN A 444 11.48 25.17 19.11
N VAL A 445 11.17 24.12 19.88
CA VAL A 445 12.16 23.12 20.30
C VAL A 445 12.87 22.49 19.09
N TRP A 446 12.13 22.18 18.03
CA TRP A 446 12.70 21.59 16.82
C TRP A 446 13.57 22.59 16.03
N LEU A 447 13.13 23.85 15.91
CA LEU A 447 13.86 24.94 15.24
C LEU A 447 15.14 25.31 15.98
N GLU A 448 15.09 25.44 17.30
CA GLU A 448 16.24 25.80 18.14
C GLU A 448 17.35 24.75 18.09
N ALA A 449 16.98 23.46 17.94
CA ALA A 449 17.94 22.38 17.79
C ALA A 449 18.63 22.37 16.41
N ARG A 450 18.13 23.12 15.42
CA ARG A 450 18.55 23.03 14.01
C ARG A 450 18.70 24.43 13.39
N PRO A 451 19.85 25.09 13.57
CA PRO A 451 20.13 26.37 12.91
C PRO A 451 19.90 26.28 11.39
N GLY A 452 19.07 27.17 10.85
CA GLY A 452 18.70 27.18 9.43
C GLY A 452 17.46 26.35 9.07
N ALA A 453 16.86 25.63 10.03
CA ALA A 453 15.59 24.96 9.82
C ALA A 453 14.45 25.96 9.56
N ARG A 454 13.43 25.49 8.82
CA ARG A 454 12.23 26.27 8.50
C ARG A 454 10.99 25.55 8.99
N TYR A 455 10.10 26.31 9.60
CA TYR A 455 8.73 25.90 9.87
C TYR A 455 7.80 26.68 8.93
N VAL A 456 6.86 25.97 8.33
CA VAL A 456 5.83 26.53 7.43
C VAL A 456 4.49 25.91 7.78
N TRP A 457 3.40 26.61 7.47
CA TRP A 457 2.04 26.09 7.72
C TRP A 457 1.12 26.21 6.49
N ASN A 458 1.64 26.73 5.37
CA ASN A 458 0.91 26.84 4.13
C ASN A 458 1.78 26.46 2.91
N LYS A 459 1.11 26.22 1.79
CA LYS A 459 1.67 25.80 0.51
C LYS A 459 2.68 26.79 -0.05
N THR A 460 2.38 28.09 -0.03
CA THR A 460 3.25 29.11 -0.61
C THR A 460 4.60 29.14 0.10
N GLU A 461 4.59 29.12 1.43
CA GLU A 461 5.80 29.04 2.25
C GLU A 461 6.55 27.72 2.05
N MET A 462 5.85 26.59 1.93
CA MET A 462 6.46 25.29 1.63
C MET A 462 7.22 25.31 0.30
N LEU A 463 6.60 25.82 -0.77
CA LEU A 463 7.23 25.91 -2.08
C LEU A 463 8.45 26.83 -2.05
N ALA A 464 8.36 27.97 -1.35
CA ALA A 464 9.48 28.88 -1.17
C ALA A 464 10.63 28.23 -0.37
N ALA A 465 10.33 27.52 0.70
CA ALA A 465 11.32 26.82 1.52
C ALA A 465 12.00 25.67 0.74
N ALA A 466 11.25 24.92 -0.07
CA ALA A 466 11.80 23.87 -0.92
C ALA A 466 12.72 24.43 -2.02
N ALA A 467 12.41 25.61 -2.56
CA ALA A 467 13.24 26.27 -3.57
C ALA A 467 14.53 26.90 -2.99
N ASP A 468 14.56 27.22 -1.69
CA ASP A 468 15.73 27.81 -1.03
C ASP A 468 16.82 26.73 -0.79
N PRO A 469 18.01 26.85 -1.43
CA PRO A 469 19.08 25.87 -1.29
C PRO A 469 19.72 25.83 0.10
N SER A 470 19.47 26.84 0.96
CA SER A 470 19.97 26.87 2.33
C SER A 470 19.13 26.02 3.30
N VAL A 471 17.92 25.62 2.90
CA VAL A 471 16.98 24.87 3.74
C VAL A 471 17.28 23.36 3.67
N ASN A 472 17.89 22.81 4.73
CA ASN A 472 18.14 21.37 4.85
C ASN A 472 17.19 20.66 5.83
N TYR A 473 16.39 21.46 6.54
CA TYR A 473 15.39 21.00 7.50
C TYR A 473 14.09 21.79 7.29
N LEU A 474 13.00 21.09 6.99
CA LEU A 474 11.67 21.66 6.78
C LEU A 474 10.62 20.91 7.60
N MET A 475 9.89 21.63 8.43
CA MET A 475 8.66 21.16 9.08
C MET A 475 7.47 21.96 8.52
N GLY A 476 6.62 21.31 7.73
CA GLY A 476 5.39 21.84 7.19
C GLY A 476 4.17 21.19 7.84
N LEU A 477 3.43 21.95 8.64
CA LEU A 477 2.22 21.47 9.30
C LEU A 477 1.00 22.25 8.79
N PHE A 478 0.22 21.65 7.89
CA PHE A 478 -0.76 22.32 7.05
C PHE A 478 -2.18 22.34 7.62
N GLU A 479 -2.48 21.55 8.65
CA GLU A 479 -3.77 21.60 9.36
C GLU A 479 -3.60 21.37 10.88
N PRO A 480 -4.56 21.77 11.73
CA PRO A 480 -4.54 21.48 13.16
C PRO A 480 -4.52 19.98 13.46
N GLY A 481 -5.30 19.21 12.71
CA GLY A 481 -5.42 17.76 12.80
C GLY A 481 -4.91 17.09 11.52
N ASP A 482 -5.72 16.24 10.90
CA ASP A 482 -5.42 15.65 9.61
C ASP A 482 -5.63 16.70 8.49
N MET A 483 -4.93 16.56 7.35
CA MET A 483 -5.16 17.47 6.23
C MET A 483 -6.59 17.31 5.69
N LYS A 484 -7.12 18.31 4.98
CA LYS A 484 -8.39 18.16 4.26
C LYS A 484 -8.27 17.08 3.17
N TYR A 485 -9.38 16.45 2.82
CA TYR A 485 -9.41 15.56 1.64
C TYR A 485 -9.06 16.36 0.38
N ASN A 486 -8.40 15.76 -0.60
CA ASN A 486 -7.86 16.44 -1.77
C ASN A 486 -8.91 17.25 -2.53
N LEU A 487 -10.12 16.70 -2.73
CA LEU A 487 -11.22 17.43 -3.39
C LEU A 487 -11.82 18.58 -2.55
N MET A 488 -11.57 18.59 -1.24
CA MET A 488 -12.04 19.63 -0.31
C MET A 488 -10.92 20.59 0.11
N ARG A 489 -9.72 20.41 -0.43
CA ARG A 489 -8.51 21.16 -0.08
C ARG A 489 -8.62 22.61 -0.54
N ASN A 490 -8.11 23.55 0.26
CA ASN A 490 -7.88 24.90 -0.23
C ASN A 490 -6.60 24.92 -1.08
N THR A 491 -6.73 24.90 -2.40
CA THR A 491 -5.60 24.74 -3.33
C THR A 491 -4.56 25.87 -3.29
N THR A 492 -4.88 26.99 -2.65
CA THR A 492 -3.96 28.12 -2.43
C THR A 492 -3.19 28.03 -1.10
N MET A 493 -3.78 27.40 -0.07
CA MET A 493 -3.21 27.35 1.28
C MET A 493 -2.62 25.98 1.62
N ASP A 494 -3.26 24.91 1.18
CA ASP A 494 -2.92 23.55 1.53
C ASP A 494 -2.19 22.92 0.34
N PRO A 495 -1.01 22.29 0.48
CA PRO A 495 -0.37 21.56 -0.60
C PRO A 495 -1.08 20.22 -0.85
N SER A 496 -1.04 19.71 -2.08
CA SER A 496 -1.43 18.33 -2.37
C SER A 496 -0.34 17.35 -1.91
N LEU A 497 -0.67 16.05 -1.83
CA LEU A 497 0.34 15.03 -1.54
C LEU A 497 1.46 15.03 -2.58
N THR A 498 1.10 15.19 -3.86
CA THR A 498 2.06 15.34 -4.97
C THR A 498 3.01 16.52 -4.72
N GLU A 499 2.48 17.67 -4.32
CA GLU A 499 3.27 18.89 -4.05
C GLU A 499 4.19 18.71 -2.82
N MET A 500 3.71 18.06 -1.75
CA MET A 500 4.52 17.75 -0.58
C MET A 500 5.64 16.75 -0.89
N THR A 501 5.33 15.72 -1.70
CA THR A 501 6.31 14.71 -2.13
C THR A 501 7.44 15.32 -2.93
N GLU A 502 7.10 16.22 -3.88
CA GLU A 502 8.08 16.96 -4.66
C GLU A 502 8.96 17.86 -3.79
N ALA A 503 8.36 18.61 -2.85
CA ALA A 503 9.11 19.44 -1.91
C ALA A 503 10.08 18.60 -1.05
N ALA A 504 9.64 17.44 -0.58
CA ALA A 504 10.47 16.52 0.17
C ALA A 504 11.65 16.00 -0.64
N ILE A 505 11.41 15.47 -1.84
CA ILE A 505 12.48 14.97 -2.71
C ILE A 505 13.47 16.08 -3.06
N THR A 506 13.00 17.30 -3.32
CA THR A 506 13.83 18.48 -3.63
C THR A 506 14.83 18.80 -2.51
N ILE A 507 14.41 18.67 -1.24
CA ILE A 507 15.29 18.92 -0.09
C ILE A 507 16.18 17.70 0.19
N LEU A 508 15.59 16.49 0.22
CA LEU A 508 16.29 15.27 0.61
C LEU A 508 17.39 14.87 -0.39
N SER A 509 17.16 15.11 -1.69
CA SER A 509 18.12 14.79 -2.77
C SER A 509 19.43 15.58 -2.69
N ARG A 510 19.50 16.64 -1.86
CA ARG A 510 20.72 17.41 -1.61
C ARG A 510 21.76 16.61 -0.83
N ASN A 511 21.36 15.58 -0.09
CA ASN A 511 22.29 14.75 0.66
C ASN A 511 23.00 13.75 -0.29
N PRO A 512 24.33 13.81 -0.43
CA PRO A 512 25.06 12.92 -1.33
C PRO A 512 24.99 11.44 -0.92
N ASN A 513 24.70 11.12 0.34
CA ASN A 513 24.53 9.76 0.84
C ASN A 513 23.17 9.14 0.47
N GLY A 514 22.30 9.93 -0.16
CA GLY A 514 20.93 9.56 -0.50
C GLY A 514 19.95 9.80 0.65
N PHE A 515 18.74 9.27 0.49
CA PHE A 515 17.65 9.52 1.43
C PHE A 515 16.72 8.32 1.66
N TYR A 516 15.99 8.36 2.78
CA TYR A 516 14.78 7.56 3.01
C TYR A 516 13.57 8.50 3.06
N LEU A 517 12.53 8.20 2.30
CA LEU A 517 11.29 8.97 2.28
C LEU A 517 10.09 8.04 2.52
N PHE A 518 9.28 8.37 3.52
CA PHE A 518 7.95 7.78 3.72
C PHE A 518 6.89 8.75 3.21
N VAL A 519 5.98 8.26 2.37
CA VAL A 519 4.85 9.03 1.82
C VAL A 519 3.56 8.27 2.07
N GLU A 520 2.60 8.88 2.75
CA GLU A 520 1.30 8.28 3.09
C GLU A 520 0.13 9.10 2.54
N ASP A 521 -0.92 8.41 2.12
CA ASP A 521 -2.24 9.03 1.94
C ASP A 521 -3.34 8.38 2.82
N LYS A 522 -4.31 9.20 3.25
CA LYS A 522 -5.39 8.86 4.20
C LYS A 522 -6.62 8.20 3.56
N ILE A 523 -6.41 7.35 2.57
CA ILE A 523 -7.47 6.62 1.84
C ILE A 523 -8.43 5.92 2.82
N ASP A 524 -7.87 5.32 3.88
CA ASP A 524 -8.54 4.70 5.03
C ASP A 524 -9.68 5.53 5.61
N HIS A 525 -9.48 6.84 5.81
CA HIS A 525 -10.50 7.70 6.42
C HIS A 525 -11.77 7.77 5.54
N GLY A 526 -11.60 7.74 4.21
CA GLY A 526 -12.73 7.72 3.28
C GLY A 526 -13.51 6.40 3.35
N HIS A 527 -12.82 5.28 3.52
CA HIS A 527 -13.44 3.97 3.69
C HIS A 527 -14.14 3.86 5.05
N HIS A 528 -13.51 4.31 6.13
CA HIS A 528 -14.12 4.39 7.46
C HIS A 528 -15.42 5.21 7.50
N ASP A 529 -15.47 6.30 6.74
CA ASP A 529 -16.68 7.11 6.54
C ASP A 529 -17.79 6.34 5.78
N GLY A 530 -17.49 5.19 5.18
CA GLY A 530 -18.37 4.47 4.25
C GLY A 530 -18.58 5.23 2.94
N ALA A 531 -17.68 6.15 2.58
CA ALA A 531 -17.81 7.09 1.48
C ALA A 531 -16.70 6.85 0.44
N ALA A 532 -16.91 5.86 -0.43
CA ALA A 532 -15.91 5.44 -1.41
C ALA A 532 -15.45 6.55 -2.36
N HIS A 533 -16.30 7.54 -2.65
CA HIS A 533 -15.88 8.68 -3.46
C HIS A 533 -14.72 9.46 -2.80
N LYS A 534 -14.72 9.60 -1.47
CA LYS A 534 -13.59 10.21 -0.77
C LYS A 534 -12.34 9.33 -0.90
N ALA A 535 -12.46 8.05 -0.54
CA ALA A 535 -11.35 7.09 -0.57
C ALA A 535 -10.68 6.98 -1.94
N LEU A 536 -11.47 6.82 -3.02
CA LEU A 536 -10.90 6.64 -4.36
C LEU A 536 -10.26 7.93 -4.89
N THR A 537 -10.77 9.11 -4.55
CA THR A 537 -10.15 10.38 -5.00
C THR A 537 -8.85 10.71 -4.25
N GLU A 538 -8.75 10.28 -2.99
CA GLU A 538 -7.50 10.26 -2.23
C GLU A 538 -6.49 9.31 -2.88
N ALA A 539 -6.93 8.10 -3.24
CA ALA A 539 -6.09 7.12 -3.92
C ALA A 539 -5.60 7.55 -5.32
N VAL A 540 -6.40 8.33 -6.05
CA VAL A 540 -5.95 8.96 -7.31
C VAL A 540 -4.83 9.97 -7.05
N GLU A 541 -4.92 10.78 -5.99
CA GLU A 541 -3.85 11.71 -5.61
C GLU A 541 -2.60 10.97 -5.13
N PHE A 542 -2.76 9.85 -4.42
CA PHE A 542 -1.67 8.96 -4.03
C PHE A 542 -0.91 8.42 -5.25
N ASP A 543 -1.61 7.93 -6.28
CA ASP A 543 -0.96 7.47 -7.51
C ASP A 543 -0.28 8.60 -8.30
N ARG A 544 -0.82 9.84 -8.26
CA ARG A 544 -0.13 11.02 -8.82
C ARG A 544 1.16 11.36 -8.08
N ALA A 545 1.21 11.16 -6.76
CA ALA A 545 2.43 11.34 -5.98
C ALA A 545 3.49 10.27 -6.31
N ILE A 546 3.08 9.02 -6.54
CA ILE A 546 3.95 7.93 -7.01
C ILE A 546 4.55 8.28 -8.38
N GLU A 547 3.70 8.71 -9.32
CA GLU A 547 4.11 9.16 -10.64
C GLU A 547 5.14 10.30 -10.56
N ARG A 548 4.86 11.30 -9.72
CA ARG A 548 5.73 12.47 -9.56
C ARG A 548 7.09 12.10 -8.98
N ALA A 549 7.15 11.24 -7.97
CA ALA A 549 8.43 10.78 -7.42
C ALA A 549 9.24 9.98 -8.43
N GLY A 550 8.59 9.16 -9.26
CA GLY A 550 9.23 8.47 -10.38
C GLY A 550 9.88 9.43 -11.38
N ALA A 551 9.28 10.60 -11.62
CA ALA A 551 9.84 11.63 -12.50
C ALA A 551 11.01 12.42 -11.86
N LEU A 552 11.14 12.39 -10.53
CA LEU A 552 12.14 13.16 -9.77
C LEU A 552 13.33 12.32 -9.29
N THR A 553 13.33 11.02 -9.56
CA THR A 553 14.36 10.09 -9.06
C THR A 553 14.89 9.19 -10.16
N ASP A 554 16.16 8.82 -10.04
CA ASP A 554 16.78 7.82 -10.90
C ASP A 554 16.46 6.41 -10.37
N GLU A 555 15.70 5.63 -11.14
CA GLU A 555 15.37 4.24 -10.83
C GLU A 555 16.63 3.37 -10.67
N ALA A 556 17.75 3.69 -11.33
CA ALA A 556 19.00 2.94 -11.15
C ALA A 556 19.60 3.10 -9.74
N GLN A 557 19.20 4.14 -8.99
CA GLN A 557 19.73 4.45 -7.66
C GLN A 557 18.66 4.45 -6.56
N THR A 558 17.38 4.31 -6.93
CA THR A 558 16.25 4.49 -6.01
C THR A 558 15.39 3.25 -5.99
N LEU A 559 15.29 2.59 -4.83
CA LEU A 559 14.29 1.58 -4.59
C LEU A 559 13.00 2.28 -4.16
N THR A 560 11.95 2.12 -4.97
CA THR A 560 10.60 2.59 -4.65
C THR A 560 9.71 1.39 -4.41
N VAL A 561 9.04 1.39 -3.25
CA VAL A 561 8.08 0.38 -2.84
C VAL A 561 6.73 1.07 -2.61
N VAL A 562 5.66 0.51 -3.17
CA VAL A 562 4.27 0.91 -2.93
C VAL A 562 3.56 -0.25 -2.24
N THR A 563 2.86 0.01 -1.15
CA THR A 563 2.04 -1.00 -0.48
C THR A 563 0.91 -0.36 0.31
N ALA A 564 0.12 -1.19 0.98
CA ALA A 564 -0.84 -0.79 1.98
C ALA A 564 -0.46 -1.41 3.33
N ASP A 565 -0.97 -0.83 4.39
CA ASP A 565 -0.84 -1.39 5.73
C ASP A 565 -1.91 -2.46 6.00
N HIS A 566 -3.13 -2.26 5.50
CA HIS A 566 -4.24 -3.21 5.47
C HIS A 566 -5.23 -2.85 4.35
N SER A 567 -6.32 -3.62 4.27
CA SER A 567 -7.43 -3.35 3.35
C SER A 567 -8.66 -2.83 4.10
N HIS A 568 -9.83 -2.85 3.47
CA HIS A 568 -11.14 -2.52 4.02
C HIS A 568 -12.17 -3.60 3.68
N VAL A 569 -13.33 -3.59 4.35
CA VAL A 569 -14.47 -4.41 3.91
C VAL A 569 -15.21 -3.75 2.74
N PHE A 570 -14.45 -3.17 1.82
CA PHE A 570 -14.89 -2.53 0.59
C PHE A 570 -14.92 -3.57 -0.54
N SER A 571 -15.98 -3.55 -1.33
CA SER A 571 -16.11 -4.40 -2.51
C SER A 571 -16.82 -3.64 -3.62
N PHE A 572 -16.53 -3.99 -4.87
CA PHE A 572 -17.32 -3.54 -6.02
C PHE A 572 -17.66 -4.73 -6.92
N GLY A 573 -18.93 -4.84 -7.29
CA GLY A 573 -19.48 -5.96 -8.06
C GLY A 573 -20.71 -5.54 -8.84
N GLY A 574 -21.69 -6.44 -8.96
CA GLY A 574 -22.97 -6.13 -9.62
C GLY A 574 -22.96 -6.26 -11.14
N TYR A 575 -21.90 -6.80 -11.76
CA TYR A 575 -21.80 -6.99 -13.23
C TYR A 575 -21.99 -5.68 -14.03
N THR A 576 -21.42 -4.58 -13.56
CA THR A 576 -21.48 -3.29 -14.24
C THR A 576 -20.85 -3.31 -15.63
N LEU A 577 -21.42 -2.55 -16.56
CA LEU A 577 -20.95 -2.47 -17.94
C LEU A 577 -19.61 -1.72 -18.05
N ARG A 578 -18.79 -2.08 -19.03
CA ARG A 578 -17.55 -1.36 -19.35
C ARG A 578 -17.83 0.13 -19.63
N GLY A 579 -17.02 1.01 -19.04
CA GLY A 579 -17.17 2.46 -19.15
C GLY A 579 -18.21 3.07 -18.22
N SER A 580 -18.97 2.27 -17.46
CA SER A 580 -19.87 2.80 -16.44
C SER A 580 -19.08 3.37 -15.26
N SER A 581 -19.62 4.41 -14.63
CA SER A 581 -18.97 5.04 -13.47
C SER A 581 -18.78 4.03 -12.34
N ILE A 582 -17.60 4.03 -11.72
CA ILE A 582 -17.33 3.15 -10.56
C ILE A 582 -18.27 3.42 -9.37
N PHE A 583 -18.81 4.64 -9.26
CA PHE A 583 -19.80 5.02 -8.25
C PHE A 583 -21.24 4.70 -8.66
N GLY A 584 -21.46 4.19 -9.87
CA GLY A 584 -22.77 4.00 -10.46
C GLY A 584 -23.54 2.80 -9.92
N LEU A 585 -24.74 2.63 -10.49
CA LEU A 585 -25.64 1.53 -10.17
C LEU A 585 -25.24 0.23 -10.89
N ALA A 586 -25.54 -0.90 -10.25
CA ALA A 586 -25.62 -2.17 -10.95
C ALA A 586 -26.75 -2.12 -12.02
N PRO A 587 -26.62 -2.85 -13.15
CA PRO A 587 -27.56 -2.75 -14.27
C PRO A 587 -28.92 -3.40 -14.00
N SER A 588 -29.03 -4.26 -12.98
CA SER A 588 -30.28 -4.91 -12.59
C SER A 588 -30.66 -4.55 -11.16
N GLU A 589 -31.96 -4.46 -10.90
CA GLU A 589 -32.47 -4.27 -9.54
C GLU A 589 -32.18 -5.50 -8.66
N ALA A 590 -32.08 -5.24 -7.35
CA ALA A 590 -32.03 -6.30 -6.35
C ALA A 590 -33.40 -7.00 -6.21
N THR A 591 -33.45 -8.13 -5.49
CA THR A 591 -34.70 -8.91 -5.34
C THR A 591 -35.80 -8.19 -4.55
N ASP A 592 -35.50 -7.04 -3.95
CA ASP A 592 -36.46 -6.14 -3.31
C ASP A 592 -36.97 -5.02 -4.24
N HIS A 593 -36.74 -5.13 -5.56
CA HIS A 593 -37.19 -4.19 -6.60
C HIS A 593 -36.68 -2.76 -6.41
N LYS A 594 -35.41 -2.66 -6.02
CA LYS A 594 -34.71 -1.40 -5.78
C LYS A 594 -33.31 -1.48 -6.35
N ASN A 595 -32.83 -0.38 -6.90
CA ASN A 595 -31.45 -0.24 -7.36
C ASN A 595 -30.45 -0.39 -6.22
N TYR A 596 -29.22 -0.72 -6.58
CA TYR A 596 -28.07 -0.72 -5.67
C TYR A 596 -26.81 -0.31 -6.41
N THR A 597 -25.82 0.20 -5.69
CA THR A 597 -24.53 0.62 -6.25
C THR A 597 -23.63 -0.58 -6.51
N SER A 598 -22.73 -0.46 -7.49
CA SER A 598 -21.66 -1.44 -7.70
C SER A 598 -20.81 -1.61 -6.43
N ILE A 599 -20.41 -0.48 -5.85
CA ILE A 599 -19.66 -0.43 -4.59
C ILE A 599 -20.59 -0.69 -3.40
N LEU A 600 -20.17 -1.58 -2.51
CA LEU A 600 -20.83 -1.89 -1.23
C LEU A 600 -19.76 -2.14 -0.15
N TYR A 601 -20.14 -1.95 1.11
CA TYR A 601 -19.30 -2.31 2.26
C TYR A 601 -19.88 -3.48 3.05
N GLY A 602 -19.04 -4.31 3.65
CA GLY A 602 -19.49 -5.36 4.58
C GLY A 602 -20.17 -4.75 5.81
N ASN A 603 -19.60 -3.70 6.40
CA ASN A 603 -20.13 -2.99 7.55
C ASN A 603 -19.84 -1.49 7.44
N GLY A 604 -20.42 -0.67 8.31
CA GLY A 604 -20.12 0.77 8.34
C GLY A 604 -21.34 1.66 8.55
N PRO A 605 -21.15 2.99 8.40
CA PRO A 605 -22.20 3.98 8.64
C PRO A 605 -23.28 4.00 7.56
N GLY A 606 -23.02 3.43 6.37
CA GLY A 606 -23.99 3.33 5.28
C GLY A 606 -25.08 2.27 5.45
N TYR A 607 -25.18 1.61 6.61
CA TYR A 607 -26.27 0.66 6.88
C TYR A 607 -27.64 1.35 6.84
N PRO A 608 -28.58 0.91 5.98
CA PRO A 608 -29.80 1.64 5.69
C PRO A 608 -30.93 1.48 6.71
N GLY A 609 -30.81 0.57 7.69
CA GLY A 609 -31.91 0.24 8.60
C GLY A 609 -32.82 -0.87 8.06
N ALA A 610 -34.06 -0.91 8.56
CA ALA A 610 -35.05 -1.95 8.24
C ALA A 610 -35.56 -1.90 6.79
N ASN A 611 -35.57 -0.71 6.21
CA ASN A 611 -36.04 -0.48 4.85
C ASN A 611 -34.89 0.06 4.01
N ARG A 612 -34.33 -0.80 3.16
CA ARG A 612 -33.28 -0.41 2.21
C ARG A 612 -33.81 0.70 1.28
N PRO A 613 -33.14 1.86 1.16
CA PRO A 613 -33.58 2.91 0.24
C PRO A 613 -33.32 2.48 -1.21
N ASN A 614 -34.20 2.90 -2.12
CA ASN A 614 -33.86 2.92 -3.53
C ASN A 614 -32.84 4.04 -3.76
N VAL A 615 -31.88 3.85 -4.68
CA VAL A 615 -30.85 4.83 -5.00
C VAL A 615 -30.88 5.14 -6.49
N ASP A 616 -30.71 6.41 -6.85
CA ASP A 616 -30.55 6.86 -8.23
C ASP A 616 -29.09 7.19 -8.55
N GLU A 617 -28.77 7.27 -9.85
CA GLU A 617 -27.42 7.52 -10.36
C GLU A 617 -26.84 8.86 -9.85
N HIS A 618 -27.69 9.88 -9.68
CA HIS A 618 -27.26 11.17 -9.17
C HIS A 618 -26.82 11.09 -7.71
N THR A 619 -27.59 10.39 -6.88
CA THR A 619 -27.30 10.19 -5.46
C THR A 619 -26.06 9.31 -5.26
N ALA A 620 -25.95 8.22 -6.02
CA ALA A 620 -24.83 7.28 -5.94
C ALA A 620 -23.46 7.94 -6.19
N LYS A 621 -23.43 8.97 -7.04
CA LYS A 621 -22.23 9.72 -7.44
C LYS A 621 -21.88 10.91 -6.52
N LYS A 622 -22.67 11.20 -5.49
CA LYS A 622 -22.34 12.32 -4.59
C LYS A 622 -21.07 12.01 -3.80
N TYR A 623 -20.25 13.05 -3.60
CA TYR A 623 -18.99 12.95 -2.86
C TYR A 623 -19.16 12.42 -1.42
N ASP A 624 -20.29 12.74 -0.79
CA ASP A 624 -20.66 12.35 0.57
C ASP A 624 -21.65 11.17 0.62
N TYR A 625 -21.92 10.49 -0.50
CA TYR A 625 -22.78 9.32 -0.50
C TYR A 625 -22.14 8.18 0.28
N LEU A 626 -22.89 7.66 1.25
CA LEU A 626 -22.48 6.49 2.03
C LEU A 626 -22.99 5.23 1.33
N GLN A 627 -22.10 4.41 0.78
CA GLN A 627 -22.49 3.17 0.13
C GLN A 627 -23.12 2.21 1.14
N GLN A 628 -24.08 1.42 0.68
CA GLN A 628 -24.87 0.54 1.56
C GLN A 628 -23.96 -0.51 2.23
N ALA A 629 -24.25 -0.79 3.50
CA ALA A 629 -23.51 -1.76 4.30
C ALA A 629 -24.42 -2.79 4.99
N ALA A 630 -23.90 -4.00 5.28
CA ALA A 630 -24.70 -5.07 5.89
C ALA A 630 -24.88 -4.90 7.41
N VAL A 631 -23.91 -4.29 8.08
CA VAL A 631 -23.89 -4.14 9.54
C VAL A 631 -23.64 -2.68 9.95
N PRO A 632 -24.48 -2.09 10.83
CA PRO A 632 -24.34 -0.70 11.24
C PRO A 632 -23.19 -0.49 12.20
N LEU A 633 -22.17 0.26 11.77
CA LEU A 633 -21.10 0.76 12.63
C LEU A 633 -20.98 2.28 12.50
N VAL A 634 -20.31 2.92 13.46
CA VAL A 634 -20.03 4.36 13.40
C VAL A 634 -18.89 4.69 12.43
N SER A 635 -17.98 3.74 12.26
CA SER A 635 -16.94 3.72 11.25
C SER A 635 -16.87 2.29 10.73
N GLU A 636 -16.71 2.16 9.43
CA GLU A 636 -16.43 0.87 8.79
C GLU A 636 -15.13 0.27 9.35
N THR A 637 -14.95 -1.05 9.28
CA THR A 637 -13.74 -1.72 9.76
C THR A 637 -12.76 -2.06 8.65
N HIS A 638 -11.46 -2.05 8.95
CA HIS A 638 -10.45 -2.62 8.07
C HIS A 638 -10.78 -4.07 7.61
N GLY A 639 -10.22 -4.42 6.46
CA GLY A 639 -10.14 -5.76 5.90
C GLY A 639 -8.85 -6.46 6.33
N GLY A 640 -8.92 -7.76 6.61
CA GLY A 640 -7.76 -8.53 7.07
C GLY A 640 -7.05 -9.34 5.98
N GLU A 641 -7.48 -9.22 4.72
CA GLU A 641 -6.87 -9.90 3.58
C GLU A 641 -5.46 -9.39 3.32
N ASP A 642 -4.74 -10.15 2.50
CA ASP A 642 -3.43 -9.77 2.03
C ASP A 642 -3.54 -8.53 1.11
N VAL A 643 -2.53 -7.66 1.17
CA VAL A 643 -2.43 -6.47 0.31
C VAL A 643 -1.25 -6.58 -0.64
N ALA A 644 -1.26 -5.81 -1.73
CA ALA A 644 -0.17 -5.83 -2.70
C ALA A 644 1.08 -5.08 -2.19
N ILE A 645 2.25 -5.57 -2.59
CA ILE A 645 3.52 -4.85 -2.56
C ILE A 645 3.99 -4.74 -4.01
N LEU A 646 4.24 -3.52 -4.48
CA LEU A 646 4.80 -3.27 -5.80
C LEU A 646 6.15 -2.59 -5.66
N ALA A 647 7.18 -3.07 -6.36
CA ALA A 647 8.54 -2.55 -6.23
C ALA A 647 9.25 -2.32 -7.57
N LYS A 648 10.09 -1.27 -7.64
CA LYS A 648 11.03 -1.00 -8.74
C LYS A 648 12.35 -0.42 -8.23
N GLY A 649 13.42 -0.56 -9.01
CA GLY A 649 14.76 -0.10 -8.65
C GLY A 649 15.70 -1.19 -8.10
N PRO A 650 16.81 -0.82 -7.45
CA PRO A 650 17.80 -1.77 -6.94
C PRO A 650 17.18 -2.73 -5.93
N MET A 651 17.49 -4.03 -6.08
CA MET A 651 16.96 -5.13 -5.28
C MET A 651 15.43 -5.32 -5.30
N ALA A 652 14.69 -4.63 -6.17
CA ALA A 652 13.23 -4.76 -6.23
C ALA A 652 12.72 -6.18 -6.56
N HIS A 653 13.54 -6.99 -7.25
CA HIS A 653 13.26 -8.39 -7.54
C HIS A 653 13.12 -9.29 -6.30
N LEU A 654 13.52 -8.80 -5.12
CA LEU A 654 13.28 -9.49 -3.84
C LEU A 654 11.80 -9.50 -3.45
N PHE A 655 10.99 -8.58 -3.97
CA PHE A 655 9.55 -8.55 -3.74
C PHE A 655 8.84 -9.51 -4.67
N HIS A 656 8.70 -10.76 -4.23
CA HIS A 656 7.96 -11.81 -4.96
C HIS A 656 7.20 -12.74 -4.00
N GLY A 657 6.18 -13.42 -4.54
CA GLY A 657 5.40 -14.43 -3.81
C GLY A 657 4.52 -13.83 -2.71
N VAL A 658 4.32 -14.58 -1.62
CA VAL A 658 3.51 -14.17 -0.46
C VAL A 658 4.42 -13.99 0.75
N GLN A 659 4.50 -12.78 1.27
CA GLN A 659 5.42 -12.38 2.33
C GLN A 659 4.68 -12.00 3.62
N GLU A 660 5.36 -12.10 4.76
CA GLU A 660 4.93 -11.36 5.95
C GLU A 660 5.16 -9.86 5.71
N GLN A 661 4.27 -9.00 6.21
CA GLN A 661 4.41 -7.55 6.04
C GLN A 661 5.73 -6.97 6.57
N THR A 662 6.37 -7.64 7.53
CA THR A 662 7.71 -7.30 8.03
C THR A 662 8.79 -7.33 6.95
N TYR A 663 8.57 -8.10 5.88
CA TYR A 663 9.51 -8.24 4.78
C TYR A 663 9.80 -6.91 4.08
N VAL A 664 8.82 -5.99 4.03
CA VAL A 664 9.00 -4.66 3.44
C VAL A 664 10.18 -3.93 4.07
N ALA A 665 10.19 -3.82 5.41
CA ALA A 665 11.29 -3.19 6.13
C ALA A 665 12.63 -3.89 5.90
N HIS A 666 12.64 -5.23 5.93
CA HIS A 666 13.87 -6.01 5.78
C HIS A 666 14.46 -5.88 4.37
N ALA A 667 13.64 -5.98 3.33
CA ALA A 667 14.07 -5.85 1.95
C ALA A 667 14.58 -4.42 1.64
N MET A 668 13.90 -3.40 2.14
CA MET A 668 14.37 -2.01 2.01
C MET A 668 15.68 -1.77 2.76
N ALA A 669 15.81 -2.25 4.00
CA ALA A 669 17.06 -2.14 4.76
C ALA A 669 18.20 -2.89 4.08
N TYR A 670 17.95 -4.08 3.55
CA TYR A 670 18.93 -4.87 2.80
C TYR A 670 19.39 -4.14 1.53
N ALA A 671 18.44 -3.60 0.76
CA ALA A 671 18.73 -2.91 -0.49
C ALA A 671 19.66 -1.72 -0.31
N ALA A 672 19.55 -1.00 0.81
CA ALA A 672 20.37 0.17 1.12
C ALA A 672 21.48 -0.12 2.13
N CYS A 673 21.82 -1.40 2.37
CA CYS A 673 22.93 -1.80 3.24
C CYS A 673 22.84 -1.24 4.67
N LEU A 674 21.62 -1.05 5.16
CA LEU A 674 21.33 -0.56 6.50
C LEU A 674 21.35 -1.72 7.49
N GLU A 675 21.63 -1.45 8.76
CA GLU A 675 21.53 -2.49 9.80
C GLU A 675 20.19 -3.23 9.72
N PRO A 676 20.16 -4.57 9.90
CA PRO A 676 21.29 -5.45 10.24
C PRO A 676 22.12 -5.93 9.03
N TYR A 677 21.94 -5.36 7.85
CA TYR A 677 22.48 -5.83 6.56
C TYR A 677 23.66 -5.01 6.02
N THR A 678 24.51 -4.49 6.90
CA THR A 678 25.67 -3.65 6.49
C THR A 678 26.71 -4.41 5.67
N THR A 679 26.67 -5.74 5.63
CA THR A 679 27.52 -6.61 4.81
C THR A 679 26.87 -7.02 3.47
N CYS A 680 25.81 -6.33 3.03
CA CYS A 680 25.11 -6.53 1.76
C CYS A 680 26.04 -6.78 0.53
N HIS A 681 27.21 -6.13 0.49
CA HIS A 681 28.20 -6.21 -0.60
C HIS A 681 29.03 -7.50 -0.61
N GLN A 682 29.04 -8.28 0.47
CA GLN A 682 29.93 -9.46 0.59
C GLN A 682 29.49 -10.66 -0.28
N ARG A 683 28.35 -10.56 -1.00
CA ARG A 683 27.96 -11.55 -2.01
C ARG A 683 28.56 -11.28 -3.40
N ASP A 684 29.04 -10.07 -3.68
CA ASP A 684 29.71 -9.74 -4.95
C ASP A 684 31.13 -10.33 -5.05
N SER A 685 31.64 -10.89 -3.94
CA SER A 685 33.01 -11.41 -3.81
C SER A 685 33.11 -12.93 -3.67
N ALA A 686 32.00 -13.68 -3.79
CA ALA A 686 32.10 -15.12 -3.99
C ALA A 686 32.61 -15.36 -5.43
N PRO A 687 33.79 -15.98 -5.62
CA PRO A 687 34.24 -16.32 -6.97
C PRO A 687 33.23 -17.30 -7.55
N GLY A 688 32.48 -16.86 -8.55
CA GLY A 688 31.79 -17.78 -9.44
C GLY A 688 32.86 -18.75 -9.95
N THR A 689 32.70 -20.03 -9.65
CA THR A 689 33.51 -21.10 -10.22
C THR A 689 33.18 -21.19 -11.72
N HIS A 690 33.67 -20.23 -12.50
CA HIS A 690 33.94 -20.42 -13.90
C HIS A 690 35.13 -21.36 -13.97
N ALA A 691 34.86 -22.66 -13.97
CA ALA A 691 35.83 -23.65 -14.41
C ALA A 691 36.12 -23.39 -15.89
N THR A 692 37.20 -22.68 -16.17
CA THR A 692 37.79 -22.64 -17.50
C THR A 692 38.36 -24.04 -17.80
N PRO A 693 37.98 -24.69 -18.91
CA PRO A 693 38.48 -26.01 -19.24
C PRO A 693 39.82 -25.86 -19.97
N LEU A 694 40.88 -25.47 -19.27
CA LEU A 694 42.20 -25.39 -19.90
C LEU A 694 43.35 -25.60 -18.90
N ALA A 695 43.51 -26.83 -18.42
CA ALA A 695 44.80 -27.35 -17.94
C ALA A 695 44.71 -28.87 -17.72
N LEU A 696 44.78 -29.65 -18.80
CA LEU A 696 45.00 -31.09 -18.75
C LEU A 696 46.21 -31.42 -19.64
N LEU A 697 47.41 -31.16 -19.12
CA LEU A 697 48.68 -31.69 -19.64
C LEU A 697 49.65 -31.91 -18.46
N LEU A 698 49.64 -33.15 -17.93
CA LEU A 698 50.75 -34.05 -17.49
C LEU A 698 51.97 -33.51 -16.67
N PRO A 699 52.76 -34.35 -15.95
CA PRO A 699 52.56 -35.74 -15.50
C PRO A 699 52.89 -36.04 -14.01
N THR A 700 52.36 -37.17 -13.56
CA THR A 700 52.77 -38.08 -12.47
C THR A 700 54.12 -37.87 -11.78
N LEU A 701 54.09 -37.73 -10.45
CA LEU A 701 55.23 -37.94 -9.56
C LEU A 701 54.93 -39.10 -8.59
N LEU A 702 55.66 -40.20 -8.82
CA LEU A 702 56.25 -41.14 -7.86
C LEU A 702 55.51 -41.43 -6.53
N LEU A 703 55.11 -42.70 -6.39
CA LEU A 703 54.79 -43.38 -5.12
C LEU A 703 55.97 -43.38 -4.13
N PRO A 704 55.70 -43.33 -2.81
CA PRO A 704 56.70 -43.55 -1.78
C PRO A 704 56.90 -45.06 -1.52
N LEU A 705 58.15 -45.45 -1.34
CA LEU A 705 58.53 -46.66 -0.63
C LEU A 705 57.95 -46.60 0.80
N PHE A 706 57.27 -47.65 1.25
CA PHE A 706 57.54 -48.39 2.49
C PHE A 706 56.41 -49.42 2.77
N HIS A 707 56.80 -50.69 2.65
CA HIS A 707 56.21 -51.97 3.08
C HIS A 707 54.86 -52.43 2.54
#